data_AF-A0A9X8EJ52-F1
#
_entry.id   AF-A0A9X8EJ52-F1
#
_cell.length_a   1.000
_cell.length_b   1.000
_cell.length_c   1.000
_cell.angle_alpha   90.00
_cell.angle_beta   90.00
_cell.angle_gamma   90.00
#
_symmetry.space_group_name_H-M   'P 1'
#
loop_
_entity.id
_entity.type
_entity.pdbx_description
1 polymer ?
#
loop_
_entity_poly.entity_id
_entity_poly.type
_entity_poly.pdbx_seq_one_letter_code
_entity_poly.pdbx_strand_id
1 'polypeptide(L)'
;MNQPTHLPLTGDPDAGALSARQALLLLDSLDAGAAPPLEQRLLEDLRDLLLGVLKIDPADFSPTRALMDYGLDSIASTEIGTLFTQRFGISVPPTVFFEFQNLQSFCGYLLANHHGQLLEHYGDSAPLPAPAPVVAAAPPMAQVVAPVAAGAVATPATQGPLSIEALWQRYEHLAPAAPAVVQGTRVSNEYEPSQALLDEQFSLCQQATRVQIHRPGAPRLECATYGSGTPVLMLGGLVMQYDVMWRLQLQALGRGHRLIMLHLPGCGEAELPPAFDIAHLVADIVVLLDQLGIDQPLPVIGYSFGGVLAQAFALAHPHRCAGLCISVSSPFSEGASNFPVLMGELQKSPRFMTLNRGWNMAALPAYQQVIGDFDLRPQLGNLHCPCRIICASDDAYQPPAYSALIANAVPHAELIEVQGAGHLLGFTHHQRYNQLLLEFLHNLPTPEGPARHPVPPVFQPATAHTLQTLEDYVRQGEQGHCAILSAPAAQTALLLNHLAKRGKREPADYRSYFMTSLEEALDAALRLARHHARNRTPDGQGELLLIDDSGYWARYFNPLQRADASALVPGIRVVASLAQALAYQRQHGPEQLAAVACIQAADASAEACDAWLRELAGSGILSLVVEPARQAGHWPLLALCESPDLIVLGEGLSGFQAPLGACLVHERVKNPWLMTPNESYVRHVMSNFGLPFKLAFEHLMAQFAAGLSVDEQRELRRIASSSEATYQAHLCYGNRGYAKIARMHGFDGRFHEARGVRSRLMHDGEPSREIIDCFVNVGTCPRGLNPLDVIEQVARQHDTRRDYWGELQGLLQHNTGLPMALPASSNVTAVEAALTLGLLAARGERHKLLCFSGGLGFSMLSAAASHTLGFDIFRAPFEPLHAHTVFIDPLAEDAEAQLQGHLLSGEIALVWFETIQVDANASRPVPPHLIAMIERHRDAGGYLVGIDETQTNLMTGRFLHSQAQVPQPDIVALGSALCDSLLPMGVVLCSEAVTHAGAQRQPQRVADLQGRGITQLSAHLALNCLQALEREGALAHARTQGEYFHQRLLELQRAFPLIRAVRAEGLLLTVELELAGTPAFVERSFGYLLWGSLLRDPEGGVAAAVCPIHNHCLRYLPPLNIDRDSIDLMVANLRRALARGVDGVLQDCAEHNRHLGDTRTAQFLSSLTHPKKKGPNL
;
A
#
# COMPACT_ATOMS: atom_id res chain seq x y z
N MET A 1 56.25 6.97 8.60
CA MET A 1 57.42 7.70 9.17
C MET A 1 56.95 9.04 9.70
N ASN A 2 57.80 9.79 10.41
CA ASN A 2 57.41 10.89 11.29
C ASN A 2 57.00 12.19 10.56
N GLN A 3 56.42 13.11 11.33
CA GLN A 3 56.00 14.47 10.93
C GLN A 3 57.16 15.35 10.40
N PRO A 4 56.81 16.34 9.57
CA PRO A 4 57.12 17.76 9.83
C PRO A 4 55.88 18.68 9.61
N THR A 5 55.77 19.97 9.91
CA THR A 5 56.14 20.91 11.01
C THR A 5 55.96 22.37 10.51
N HIS A 6 55.16 23.18 11.21
CA HIS A 6 55.25 24.65 11.42
C HIS A 6 55.11 25.75 10.30
N LEU A 7 54.05 26.59 10.46
CA LEU A 7 54.00 28.09 10.49
C LEU A 7 54.46 28.92 9.24
N PRO A 8 54.40 30.30 9.20
CA PRO A 8 53.85 31.31 10.15
C PRO A 8 52.96 32.48 9.59
N LEU A 9 52.19 33.16 10.48
CA LEU A 9 51.95 34.64 10.65
C LEU A 9 51.53 35.56 9.44
N THR A 10 50.93 36.77 9.55
CA THR A 10 50.50 37.68 10.65
C THR A 10 49.40 38.66 10.17
N GLY A 11 48.60 39.26 11.09
CA GLY A 11 47.77 40.46 10.82
C GLY A 11 46.89 40.88 12.01
N ASP A 12 47.04 42.12 12.51
CA ASP A 12 46.50 42.69 13.77
C ASP A 12 46.19 44.21 13.52
N PRO A 13 45.51 45.03 14.37
CA PRO A 13 44.99 44.76 15.72
C PRO A 13 43.58 45.35 16.08
N ASP A 14 43.19 45.08 17.33
CA ASP A 14 42.33 45.87 18.26
C ASP A 14 40.87 46.27 17.92
N ALA A 15 39.93 45.54 18.55
CA ALA A 15 38.60 46.05 18.92
C ALA A 15 37.99 45.34 20.17
N GLY A 16 38.76 45.24 21.27
CA GLY A 16 38.23 45.07 22.64
C GLY A 16 37.35 43.86 22.99
N ALA A 17 37.97 42.75 23.40
CA ALA A 17 37.30 41.66 24.13
C ALA A 17 38.04 41.36 25.46
N LEU A 18 37.31 41.20 26.56
CA LEU A 18 37.88 40.81 27.86
C LEU A 18 38.34 39.34 27.82
N SER A 19 39.47 39.04 28.45
CA SER A 19 39.96 37.66 28.51
C SER A 19 39.07 36.80 29.41
N ALA A 20 38.89 35.52 29.07
CA ALA A 20 38.07 34.58 29.86
C ALA A 20 38.49 34.50 31.34
N ARG A 21 39.76 34.76 31.65
CA ARG A 21 40.30 34.80 33.02
C ARG A 21 39.82 36.01 33.82
N GLN A 22 39.43 37.10 33.17
CA GLN A 22 38.80 38.27 33.81
C GLN A 22 37.28 38.09 33.96
N ALA A 23 36.64 37.36 33.05
CA ALA A 23 35.24 36.96 33.21
C ALA A 23 35.04 36.01 34.40
N LEU A 24 35.94 35.04 34.59
CA LEU A 24 35.95 34.14 35.75
C LEU A 24 36.06 34.90 37.08
N LEU A 25 36.91 35.93 37.16
CA LEU A 25 37.07 36.76 38.37
C LEU A 25 35.89 37.68 38.70
N LEU A 26 34.87 37.74 37.83
CA LEU A 26 33.58 38.41 38.12
C LEU A 26 32.52 37.43 38.63
N LEU A 27 32.65 36.13 38.38
CA LEU A 27 31.70 35.10 38.84
C LEU A 27 31.90 34.72 40.31
N ASP A 28 33.11 34.84 40.85
CA ASP A 28 33.42 34.65 42.29
C ASP A 28 32.85 35.75 43.21
N SER A 29 31.91 36.59 42.74
CA SER A 29 31.42 37.78 43.45
C SER A 29 29.89 37.89 43.62
N LEU A 30 29.14 36.80 43.45
CA LEU A 30 27.72 36.71 43.84
C LEU A 30 27.39 35.42 44.61
N ASP A 31 26.96 35.58 45.86
CA ASP A 31 26.23 34.65 46.74
C ASP A 31 26.63 33.16 46.75
N ALA A 32 27.75 32.86 47.41
CA ALA A 32 27.98 31.54 47.99
C ALA A 32 26.98 31.26 49.14
N GLY A 33 25.82 30.67 48.81
CA GLY A 33 24.79 30.33 49.80
C GLY A 33 23.62 29.46 49.35
N ALA A 34 23.34 29.36 48.04
CA ALA A 34 22.30 28.48 47.51
C ALA A 34 22.87 27.10 47.10
N ALA A 35 22.09 26.03 47.27
CA ALA A 35 22.39 24.75 46.64
C ALA A 35 22.19 24.84 45.12
N PRO A 36 22.97 24.11 44.29
CA PRO A 36 22.77 24.10 42.85
C PRO A 36 21.36 23.59 42.48
N PRO A 37 20.77 24.07 41.37
CA PRO A 37 19.41 23.71 40.97
C PRO A 37 19.19 22.20 40.87
N LEU A 38 17.93 21.76 41.09
CA LEU A 38 17.54 20.36 41.02
C LEU A 38 18.02 19.66 39.75
N GLU A 39 17.85 20.32 38.58
CA GLU A 39 18.31 19.83 37.28
C GLU A 39 19.82 19.56 37.26
N GLN A 40 20.63 20.46 37.82
CA GLN A 40 22.08 20.30 37.82
C GLN A 40 22.51 19.13 38.71
N ARG A 41 21.96 19.02 39.93
CA ARG A 41 22.26 17.91 40.85
C ARG A 41 21.89 16.56 40.23
N LEU A 42 20.70 16.49 39.62
CA LEU A 42 20.22 15.30 38.93
C LEU A 42 21.10 14.94 37.72
N LEU A 43 21.49 15.92 36.90
CA LEU A 43 22.38 15.70 35.76
C LEU A 43 23.75 15.16 36.20
N GLU A 44 24.31 15.66 37.30
CA GLU A 44 25.59 15.20 37.86
C GLU A 44 25.49 13.78 38.46
N ASP A 45 24.46 13.49 39.27
CA ASP A 45 24.24 12.16 39.84
C ASP A 45 24.02 11.09 38.76
N LEU A 46 23.28 11.43 37.70
CA LEU A 46 23.01 10.54 36.56
C LEU A 46 24.24 10.32 35.68
N ARG A 47 25.06 11.36 35.45
CA ARG A 47 26.35 11.23 34.74
C ARG A 47 27.19 10.14 35.40
N ASP A 48 27.39 10.23 36.71
CA ASP A 48 28.29 9.35 37.44
C ASP A 48 27.78 7.90 37.48
N LEU A 49 26.45 7.71 37.46
CA LEU A 49 25.82 6.40 37.29
C LEU A 49 26.11 5.80 35.89
N LEU A 50 25.95 6.59 34.83
CA LEU A 50 26.19 6.16 33.44
C LEU A 50 27.66 5.85 33.18
N LEU A 51 28.58 6.72 33.61
CA LEU A 51 30.03 6.48 33.57
C LEU A 51 30.37 5.17 34.31
N GLY A 52 29.76 4.97 35.48
CA GLY A 52 29.93 3.78 36.32
C GLY A 52 29.55 2.46 35.65
N VAL A 53 28.50 2.43 34.81
CA VAL A 53 28.07 1.21 34.09
C VAL A 53 28.79 1.06 32.74
N LEU A 54 28.82 2.12 31.93
CA LEU A 54 29.33 2.08 30.55
C LEU A 54 30.86 2.12 30.47
N LYS A 55 31.56 2.38 31.59
CA LYS A 55 33.04 2.41 31.70
C LYS A 55 33.71 3.43 30.77
N ILE A 56 33.02 4.54 30.53
CA ILE A 56 33.49 5.67 29.72
C ILE A 56 34.47 6.50 30.56
N ASP A 57 35.54 7.04 29.95
CA ASP A 57 36.36 8.05 30.60
C ASP A 57 35.55 9.36 30.77
N PRO A 58 35.56 10.02 31.95
CA PRO A 58 34.88 11.30 32.14
C PRO A 58 35.26 12.38 31.11
N ALA A 59 36.45 12.33 30.51
CA ALA A 59 36.90 13.28 29.49
C ALA A 59 36.25 13.06 28.11
N ASP A 60 35.78 11.85 27.80
CA ASP A 60 35.13 11.50 26.53
C ASP A 60 33.59 11.65 26.60
N PHE A 61 33.03 11.94 27.78
CA PHE A 61 31.60 12.01 28.02
C PHE A 61 30.98 13.37 27.70
N SER A 62 29.84 13.37 27.01
CA SER A 62 29.01 14.56 26.76
C SER A 62 27.54 14.30 27.12
N PRO A 63 26.89 15.17 27.91
CA PRO A 63 25.50 14.97 28.34
C PRO A 63 24.49 15.11 27.20
N THR A 64 24.88 15.68 26.05
CA THR A 64 24.01 15.86 24.87
C THR A 64 24.24 14.79 23.79
N ARG A 65 25.28 13.96 23.91
CA ARG A 65 25.54 12.86 22.97
C ARG A 65 24.69 11.63 23.30
N ALA A 66 24.35 10.84 22.28
CA ALA A 66 23.51 9.66 22.47
C ALA A 66 24.22 8.57 23.29
N LEU A 67 23.56 8.01 24.29
CA LEU A 67 24.13 6.99 25.17
C LEU A 67 24.51 5.70 24.43
N MET A 68 23.83 5.39 23.31
CA MET A 68 24.16 4.27 22.43
C MET A 68 25.56 4.39 21.80
N ASP A 69 26.03 5.61 21.52
CA ASP A 69 27.38 5.86 21.00
C ASP A 69 28.46 5.41 22.00
N TYR A 70 28.11 5.37 23.28
CA TYR A 70 28.93 4.93 24.40
C TYR A 70 28.71 3.45 24.78
N GLY A 71 28.06 2.65 23.92
CA GLY A 71 27.84 1.22 24.16
C GLY A 71 26.69 0.90 25.12
N LEU A 72 25.70 1.80 25.23
CA LEU A 72 24.41 1.47 25.82
C LEU A 72 23.66 0.46 24.92
N ASP A 73 23.50 -0.75 25.43
CA ASP A 73 22.66 -1.81 24.85
C ASP A 73 21.53 -2.18 25.84
N SER A 74 20.67 -3.15 25.49
CA SER A 74 19.52 -3.54 26.32
C SER A 74 19.92 -4.19 27.65
N ILE A 75 21.14 -4.73 27.74
CA ILE A 75 21.73 -5.26 28.97
C ILE A 75 22.15 -4.10 29.86
N ALA A 76 22.98 -3.20 29.34
CA ALA A 76 23.45 -2.00 30.04
C ALA A 76 22.29 -1.11 30.49
N SER A 77 21.25 -0.94 29.68
CA SER A 77 20.05 -0.16 30.03
C SER A 77 19.24 -0.80 31.16
N THR A 78 19.25 -2.13 31.27
CA THR A 78 18.63 -2.82 32.40
C THR A 78 19.48 -2.72 33.67
N GLU A 79 20.82 -2.76 33.55
CA GLU A 79 21.75 -2.51 34.65
C GLU A 79 21.63 -1.06 35.17
N ILE A 80 21.64 -0.08 34.27
CA ILE A 80 21.42 1.36 34.55
C ILE A 80 20.05 1.58 35.18
N GLY A 81 18.97 1.03 34.62
CA GLY A 81 17.63 1.15 35.19
C GLY A 81 17.50 0.53 36.59
N THR A 82 18.21 -0.57 36.84
CA THR A 82 18.26 -1.22 38.16
C THR A 82 18.98 -0.34 39.19
N LEU A 83 20.17 0.18 38.83
CA LEU A 83 20.96 1.07 39.69
C LEU A 83 20.28 2.42 39.90
N PHE A 84 19.59 2.94 38.88
CA PHE A 84 18.77 4.15 38.98
C PHE A 84 17.61 3.95 39.96
N THR A 85 16.86 2.84 39.84
CA THR A 85 15.77 2.52 40.76
C THR A 85 16.27 2.37 42.20
N GLN A 86 17.46 1.77 42.40
CA GLN A 86 18.10 1.66 43.71
C GLN A 86 18.57 3.01 44.28
N ARG A 87 19.05 3.94 43.45
CA ARG A 87 19.56 5.25 43.89
C ARG A 87 18.44 6.23 44.22
N PHE A 88 17.41 6.32 43.37
CA PHE A 88 16.39 7.37 43.45
C PHE A 88 15.03 6.90 43.97
N GLY A 89 14.78 5.59 44.06
CA GLY A 89 13.45 5.01 44.36
C GLY A 89 12.44 5.11 43.22
N ILE A 90 12.78 5.83 42.15
CA ILE A 90 11.99 5.98 40.93
C ILE A 90 12.27 4.79 40.01
N SER A 91 11.25 4.02 39.64
CA SER A 91 11.40 2.98 38.62
C SER A 91 11.05 3.54 37.24
N VAL A 92 12.02 3.58 36.33
CA VAL A 92 11.77 3.85 34.91
C VAL A 92 11.88 2.57 34.07
N PRO A 93 10.98 2.32 33.11
CA PRO A 93 11.19 1.30 32.08
C PRO A 93 12.51 1.53 31.34
N PRO A 94 13.29 0.47 30.98
CA PRO A 94 14.55 0.65 30.26
C PRO A 94 14.43 1.39 28.92
N THR A 95 13.23 1.41 28.33
CA THR A 95 12.88 2.15 27.12
C THR A 95 12.92 3.67 27.29
N VAL A 96 12.83 4.19 28.52
CA VAL A 96 12.98 5.63 28.80
C VAL A 96 14.41 6.11 28.51
N PHE A 97 15.45 5.29 28.78
CA PHE A 97 16.84 5.60 28.38
C PHE A 97 17.06 5.56 26.84
N PHE A 98 16.10 5.04 26.09
CA PHE A 98 16.13 4.93 24.64
C PHE A 98 15.24 5.97 23.91
N GLU A 99 14.15 6.41 24.54
CA GLU A 99 13.39 7.59 24.13
C GLU A 99 14.20 8.86 24.41
N PHE A 100 14.68 9.01 25.65
CA PHE A 100 15.49 10.15 26.09
C PHE A 100 16.98 9.82 25.92
N GLN A 101 17.39 9.79 24.64
CA GLN A 101 18.66 9.22 24.16
C GLN A 101 19.94 9.81 24.76
N ASN A 102 19.89 10.98 25.40
CA ASN A 102 21.03 11.63 26.01
C ASN A 102 20.70 12.08 27.45
N LEU A 103 21.74 12.31 28.24
CA LEU A 103 21.61 12.61 29.66
C LEU A 103 20.79 13.88 29.94
N GLN A 104 20.93 14.92 29.11
CA GLN A 104 20.16 16.16 29.23
C GLN A 104 18.65 15.90 29.06
N SER A 105 18.26 15.17 28.00
CA SER A 105 16.86 14.83 27.72
C SER A 105 16.27 13.88 28.76
N PHE A 106 17.07 12.96 29.30
CA PHE A 106 16.62 12.05 30.36
C PHE A 106 16.43 12.78 31.69
N CYS A 107 17.31 13.73 32.03
CA CYS A 107 17.10 14.65 33.13
C CYS A 107 15.80 15.46 32.95
N GLY A 108 15.57 16.02 31.75
CA GLY A 108 14.33 16.73 31.41
C GLY A 108 13.06 15.88 31.57
N TYR A 109 13.06 14.63 31.08
CA TYR A 109 11.96 13.69 31.28
C TYR A 109 11.65 13.47 32.78
N LEU A 110 12.69 13.21 33.57
CA LEU A 110 12.56 12.96 35.00
C LEU A 110 12.01 14.21 35.73
N LEU A 111 12.51 15.40 35.39
CA LEU A 111 12.03 16.66 35.95
C LEU A 111 10.57 16.98 35.57
N ALA A 112 10.08 16.52 34.41
CA ALA A 112 8.70 16.70 33.99
C ALA A 112 7.73 15.67 34.61
N ASN A 113 8.12 14.39 34.66
CA ASN A 113 7.22 13.28 34.98
C ASN A 113 7.34 12.78 36.43
N HIS A 114 8.50 12.96 37.05
CA HIS A 114 8.82 12.48 38.41
C HIS A 114 9.16 13.63 39.37
N HIS A 115 8.78 14.87 39.04
CA HIS A 115 9.16 16.07 39.77
C HIS A 115 8.99 15.95 41.29
N GLY A 116 7.81 15.53 41.77
CA GLY A 116 7.55 15.36 43.21
C GLY A 116 8.47 14.35 43.89
N GLN A 117 8.75 13.21 43.26
CA GLN A 117 9.64 12.17 43.79
C GLN A 117 11.11 12.65 43.84
N LEU A 118 11.51 13.51 42.89
CA LEU A 118 12.83 14.15 42.89
C LEU A 118 12.92 15.25 43.95
N LEU A 119 11.89 16.06 44.14
CA LEU A 119 11.83 17.04 45.23
C LEU A 119 11.84 16.35 46.60
N GLU A 120 11.20 15.19 46.76
CA GLU A 120 11.30 14.36 47.98
C GLU A 120 12.71 13.77 48.15
N HIS A 121 13.35 13.30 47.08
CA HIS A 121 14.71 12.73 47.11
C HIS A 121 15.78 13.78 47.48
N TYR A 122 15.67 15.01 46.94
CA TYR A 122 16.64 16.10 47.17
C TYR A 122 16.24 17.09 48.28
N GLY A 123 15.00 17.06 48.78
CA GLY A 123 14.53 17.80 49.96
C GLY A 123 13.74 19.10 49.73
N ASP A 124 13.38 19.44 48.49
CA ASP A 124 12.92 20.78 48.07
C ASP A 124 11.40 20.87 47.79
N SER A 125 10.53 20.66 48.79
CA SER A 125 9.07 20.61 48.57
C SER A 125 8.40 21.97 48.26
N ALA A 126 7.72 22.10 47.10
CA ALA A 126 6.85 23.24 46.76
C ALA A 126 5.60 22.81 45.94
N PRO A 127 4.45 23.53 46.02
CA PRO A 127 3.18 23.08 45.41
C PRO A 127 2.95 23.55 43.97
N LEU A 128 2.30 22.72 43.14
CA LEU A 128 1.92 23.04 41.76
C LEU A 128 0.58 23.84 41.67
N PRO A 129 0.41 24.72 40.66
CA PRO A 129 -0.84 25.43 40.39
C PRO A 129 -1.85 24.59 39.58
N ALA A 130 -3.14 24.93 39.67
CA ALA A 130 -4.23 24.19 39.02
C ALA A 130 -4.49 24.63 37.55
N PRO A 131 -4.98 23.73 36.67
CA PRO A 131 -5.28 24.04 35.27
C PRO A 131 -6.56 24.86 35.07
N ALA A 132 -6.65 25.55 33.93
CA ALA A 132 -7.77 26.42 33.54
C ALA A 132 -8.82 25.68 32.66
N PRO A 133 -10.11 26.11 32.68
CA PRO A 133 -11.19 25.39 32.00
C PRO A 133 -11.33 25.73 30.50
N VAL A 134 -11.83 24.75 29.73
CA VAL A 134 -12.14 24.85 28.29
C VAL A 134 -13.57 25.40 28.08
N VAL A 135 -13.78 26.17 27.00
CA VAL A 135 -15.08 26.73 26.61
C VAL A 135 -15.59 26.07 25.32
N ALA A 136 -16.86 25.68 25.30
CA ALA A 136 -17.53 25.08 24.14
C ALA A 136 -18.39 26.09 23.35
N ALA A 137 -18.66 25.80 22.07
CA ALA A 137 -19.49 26.61 21.17
C ALA A 137 -20.50 25.75 20.37
N ALA A 138 -21.57 26.36 19.86
CA ALA A 138 -22.75 25.66 19.31
C ALA A 138 -23.15 26.13 17.88
N PRO A 139 -23.94 25.35 17.11
CA PRO A 139 -24.13 25.54 15.66
C PRO A 139 -25.46 26.23 15.24
N PRO A 140 -25.57 26.75 13.98
CA PRO A 140 -26.81 27.21 13.34
C PRO A 140 -27.32 26.32 12.17
N MET A 141 -28.51 26.63 11.60
CA MET A 141 -29.32 25.78 10.70
C MET A 141 -29.46 26.28 9.22
N ALA A 142 -30.15 25.49 8.35
CA ALA A 142 -30.25 25.65 6.88
C ALA A 142 -31.64 26.11 6.32
N GLN A 143 -31.76 26.36 4.98
CA GLN A 143 -33.01 26.74 4.24
C GLN A 143 -32.99 26.42 2.70
N VAL A 144 -34.17 26.49 2.01
CA VAL A 144 -34.48 26.19 0.54
C VAL A 144 -35.83 26.88 0.13
N VAL A 145 -36.40 26.97 -1.11
CA VAL A 145 -36.24 26.34 -2.47
C VAL A 145 -36.13 27.44 -3.60
N ALA A 146 -36.74 27.55 -4.83
CA ALA A 146 -37.79 26.89 -5.66
C ALA A 146 -37.67 27.21 -7.21
N PRO A 147 -38.40 26.55 -8.17
CA PRO A 147 -38.16 26.63 -9.65
C PRO A 147 -39.35 26.99 -10.60
N VAL A 148 -39.08 27.19 -11.92
CA VAL A 148 -39.98 27.51 -13.10
C VAL A 148 -39.22 27.18 -14.43
N ALA A 149 -39.70 27.01 -15.69
CA ALA A 149 -40.81 26.27 -16.38
C ALA A 149 -40.45 26.12 -17.92
N ALA A 150 -41.34 25.69 -18.86
CA ALA A 150 -40.95 25.22 -20.23
C ALA A 150 -41.92 25.47 -21.44
N GLY A 151 -41.45 25.21 -22.69
CA GLY A 151 -42.16 25.16 -24.01
C GLY A 151 -41.33 25.76 -25.19
N ALA A 152 -41.55 25.53 -26.50
CA ALA A 152 -42.39 24.62 -27.32
C ALA A 152 -41.89 24.59 -28.82
N VAL A 153 -42.51 23.82 -29.76
CA VAL A 153 -41.95 23.46 -31.10
C VAL A 153 -42.89 23.73 -32.32
N ALA A 154 -42.34 24.03 -33.53
CA ALA A 154 -43.02 23.92 -34.84
C ALA A 154 -42.07 23.90 -36.09
N THR A 155 -42.47 23.22 -37.18
CA THR A 155 -41.76 23.00 -38.48
C THR A 155 -42.80 22.75 -39.62
N PRO A 156 -42.47 22.45 -40.92
CA PRO A 156 -41.36 22.80 -41.83
C PRO A 156 -41.85 23.32 -43.23
N ALA A 157 -40.95 23.49 -44.22
CA ALA A 157 -41.27 23.45 -45.68
C ALA A 157 -40.04 23.11 -46.56
N THR A 158 -40.23 22.51 -47.75
CA THR A 158 -39.17 21.89 -48.59
C THR A 158 -39.17 22.33 -50.07
N GLN A 159 -37.98 22.46 -50.70
CA GLN A 159 -37.80 22.43 -52.17
C GLN A 159 -36.48 21.74 -52.58
N GLY A 160 -36.34 21.38 -53.87
CA GLY A 160 -35.38 20.40 -54.39
C GLY A 160 -33.94 20.86 -54.69
N PRO A 161 -33.08 19.93 -55.17
CA PRO A 161 -31.62 20.06 -55.11
C PRO A 161 -30.98 20.95 -56.20
N LEU A 162 -29.86 21.58 -55.84
CA LEU A 162 -28.93 22.31 -56.70
C LEU A 162 -27.57 21.59 -56.73
N SER A 163 -26.74 21.84 -57.74
CA SER A 163 -25.38 21.26 -57.84
C SER A 163 -24.39 21.88 -56.85
N ILE A 164 -23.33 21.14 -56.52
CA ILE A 164 -22.42 21.46 -55.42
C ILE A 164 -21.57 22.72 -55.70
N GLU A 165 -21.00 22.89 -56.89
CA GLU A 165 -20.30 24.13 -57.26
C GLU A 165 -21.25 25.34 -57.21
N ALA A 166 -22.52 25.17 -57.58
CA ALA A 166 -23.53 26.22 -57.54
C ALA A 166 -24.02 26.57 -56.11
N LEU A 167 -23.78 25.68 -55.13
CA LEU A 167 -24.00 25.96 -53.71
C LEU A 167 -22.84 26.76 -53.11
N TRP A 168 -21.58 26.46 -53.47
CA TRP A 168 -20.42 27.22 -53.01
C TRP A 168 -20.32 28.61 -53.68
N GLN A 169 -20.34 28.69 -55.01
CA GLN A 169 -20.14 29.97 -55.73
C GLN A 169 -21.23 31.01 -55.48
N ARG A 170 -22.43 30.59 -55.06
CA ARG A 170 -23.56 31.51 -54.81
C ARG A 170 -23.32 32.52 -53.69
N TYR A 171 -22.37 32.28 -52.78
CA TYR A 171 -22.10 33.16 -51.64
C TYR A 171 -20.81 34.00 -51.76
N GLU A 172 -19.83 33.62 -52.57
CA GLU A 172 -18.61 34.42 -52.78
C GLU A 172 -18.90 35.78 -53.45
N HIS A 173 -20.03 35.92 -54.15
CA HIS A 173 -20.48 37.16 -54.78
C HIS A 173 -21.62 37.86 -54.02
N LEU A 174 -21.99 37.37 -52.83
CA LEU A 174 -22.97 38.00 -51.94
C LEU A 174 -22.32 38.50 -50.64
N ALA A 175 -21.17 39.15 -50.78
CA ALA A 175 -20.59 40.04 -49.79
C ALA A 175 -20.84 41.52 -50.18
N PRO A 176 -22.07 42.05 -50.08
CA PRO A 176 -22.27 43.50 -50.11
C PRO A 176 -21.60 44.12 -48.88
N ALA A 177 -21.02 45.31 -49.03
CA ALA A 177 -20.69 46.14 -47.88
C ALA A 177 -21.96 46.39 -47.05
N ALA A 178 -21.86 46.40 -45.71
CA ALA A 178 -23.03 46.38 -44.83
C ALA A 178 -23.97 47.59 -45.03
N PRO A 179 -25.29 47.33 -45.16
CA PRO A 179 -26.22 48.06 -44.31
C PRO A 179 -27.45 47.25 -43.83
N ALA A 180 -28.19 47.88 -42.92
CA ALA A 180 -29.62 47.69 -42.62
C ALA A 180 -30.09 46.35 -42.01
N VAL A 181 -30.62 46.44 -40.78
CA VAL A 181 -31.36 45.38 -40.11
C VAL A 181 -32.69 45.14 -40.83
N VAL A 182 -32.91 43.90 -41.29
CA VAL A 182 -34.25 43.38 -41.61
C VAL A 182 -34.69 42.49 -40.45
N GLN A 183 -35.77 42.87 -39.76
CA GLN A 183 -36.39 42.03 -38.73
C GLN A 183 -37.17 40.89 -39.41
N GLY A 184 -36.91 39.63 -39.06
CA GLY A 184 -37.60 38.49 -39.69
C GLY A 184 -37.42 37.15 -38.98
N THR A 185 -36.18 36.71 -38.73
CA THR A 185 -35.87 35.45 -38.04
C THR A 185 -34.59 35.58 -37.22
N ARG A 186 -34.66 35.29 -35.92
CA ARG A 186 -33.47 35.08 -35.09
C ARG A 186 -32.96 33.67 -35.31
N VAL A 187 -31.83 33.52 -36.01
CA VAL A 187 -30.95 32.37 -35.76
C VAL A 187 -30.24 32.67 -34.44
N SER A 188 -30.47 31.85 -33.42
CA SER A 188 -29.87 32.04 -32.10
C SER A 188 -28.47 31.42 -32.08
N ASN A 189 -27.43 32.26 -32.17
CA ASN A 189 -26.02 31.88 -31.93
C ASN A 189 -25.73 31.47 -30.46
N GLU A 190 -26.77 31.19 -29.68
CA GLU A 190 -26.77 30.85 -28.25
C GLU A 190 -26.11 29.49 -27.98
N TYR A 191 -26.21 28.57 -28.94
CA TYR A 191 -25.58 27.24 -28.89
C TYR A 191 -24.36 27.09 -29.80
N GLU A 192 -23.82 28.18 -30.39
CA GLU A 192 -22.56 28.06 -31.17
C GLU A 192 -21.34 28.20 -30.22
N PRO A 193 -20.50 27.15 -30.07
CA PRO A 193 -19.39 27.15 -29.11
C PRO A 193 -18.45 28.35 -29.32
N SER A 194 -18.02 28.99 -28.23
CA SER A 194 -17.24 30.23 -28.28
C SER A 194 -15.87 30.00 -28.93
N GLN A 195 -15.29 31.03 -29.55
CA GLN A 195 -13.97 30.90 -30.17
C GLN A 195 -12.91 30.48 -29.14
N ALA A 196 -12.93 31.08 -27.95
CA ALA A 196 -12.03 30.74 -26.86
C ALA A 196 -12.14 29.25 -26.43
N LEU A 197 -13.34 28.68 -26.41
CA LEU A 197 -13.54 27.24 -26.14
C LEU A 197 -13.00 26.37 -27.29
N LEU A 198 -13.20 26.78 -28.54
CA LEU A 198 -12.66 26.03 -29.70
C LEU A 198 -11.13 26.08 -29.78
N ASP A 199 -10.52 27.16 -29.29
CA ASP A 199 -9.08 27.34 -29.18
C ASP A 199 -8.51 26.54 -27.99
N GLU A 200 -9.15 26.58 -26.81
CA GLU A 200 -8.79 25.76 -25.63
C GLU A 200 -8.80 24.26 -25.96
N GLN A 201 -9.89 23.78 -26.56
CA GLN A 201 -10.07 22.35 -26.86
C GLN A 201 -9.21 21.91 -28.06
N PHE A 202 -8.69 22.84 -28.89
CA PHE A 202 -7.69 22.52 -29.91
C PHE A 202 -6.36 22.09 -29.30
N SER A 203 -5.93 22.69 -28.19
CA SER A 203 -4.74 22.22 -27.45
C SER A 203 -4.92 20.81 -26.87
N LEU A 204 -6.15 20.39 -26.58
CA LEU A 204 -6.44 19.00 -26.17
C LEU A 204 -6.40 18.04 -27.37
N CYS A 205 -6.82 18.48 -28.56
CA CYS A 205 -6.61 17.70 -29.79
C CYS A 205 -5.11 17.47 -30.04
N GLN A 206 -4.27 18.49 -29.84
CA GLN A 206 -2.80 18.36 -30.00
C GLN A 206 -2.14 17.36 -29.03
N GLN A 207 -2.82 16.97 -27.94
CA GLN A 207 -2.37 15.93 -27.01
C GLN A 207 -2.78 14.50 -27.44
N ALA A 208 -3.66 14.36 -28.43
CA ALA A 208 -4.12 13.04 -28.88
C ALA A 208 -3.02 12.32 -29.68
N THR A 209 -2.63 11.13 -29.21
CA THR A 209 -1.61 10.31 -29.88
C THR A 209 -2.20 9.67 -31.14
N ARG A 210 -1.68 10.08 -32.31
CA ARG A 210 -2.00 9.43 -33.58
C ARG A 210 -1.27 8.10 -33.70
N VAL A 211 -2.00 7.05 -34.09
CA VAL A 211 -1.48 5.70 -34.34
C VAL A 211 -1.70 5.38 -35.81
N GLN A 212 -0.63 5.01 -36.51
CA GLN A 212 -0.65 4.70 -37.95
C GLN A 212 -0.31 3.23 -38.21
N ILE A 213 -1.25 2.49 -38.77
CA ILE A 213 -1.10 1.07 -39.04
C ILE A 213 -0.68 0.89 -40.49
N HIS A 214 0.57 0.48 -40.67
CA HIS A 214 1.16 0.19 -41.96
C HIS A 214 0.88 -1.26 -42.36
N ARG A 215 0.13 -1.45 -43.46
CA ARG A 215 -0.31 -2.76 -43.94
C ARG A 215 0.39 -3.10 -45.26
N PRO A 216 1.33 -4.07 -45.30
CA PRO A 216 2.06 -4.39 -46.53
C PRO A 216 1.11 -4.79 -47.67
N GLY A 217 1.01 -3.96 -48.71
CA GLY A 217 0.14 -4.19 -49.87
C GLY A 217 -1.33 -3.78 -49.69
N ALA A 218 -1.69 -3.09 -48.61
CA ALA A 218 -3.05 -2.58 -48.38
C ALA A 218 -3.04 -1.12 -47.86
N PRO A 219 -4.14 -0.36 -48.00
CA PRO A 219 -4.18 1.05 -47.60
C PRO A 219 -3.88 1.27 -46.12
N ARG A 220 -3.08 2.31 -45.82
CA ARG A 220 -2.74 2.73 -44.45
C ARG A 220 -3.99 3.15 -43.67
N LEU A 221 -4.06 2.74 -42.41
CA LEU A 221 -5.08 3.20 -41.45
C LEU A 221 -4.48 4.17 -40.43
N GLU A 222 -5.28 5.12 -39.97
CA GLU A 222 -4.92 6.05 -38.89
C GLU A 222 -6.07 6.15 -37.87
N CYS A 223 -5.73 6.25 -36.59
CA CYS A 223 -6.66 6.72 -35.56
C CYS A 223 -5.95 7.69 -34.61
N ALA A 224 -6.72 8.56 -33.96
CA ALA A 224 -6.25 9.33 -32.83
C ALA A 224 -6.73 8.70 -31.53
N THR A 225 -5.86 8.65 -30.52
CA THR A 225 -6.18 8.16 -29.18
C THR A 225 -5.99 9.24 -28.14
N TYR A 226 -6.97 9.39 -27.24
CA TYR A 226 -6.98 10.43 -26.20
C TYR A 226 -7.59 9.91 -24.90
N GLY A 227 -7.13 10.41 -23.76
CA GLY A 227 -7.59 9.96 -22.46
C GLY A 227 -7.05 8.59 -22.04
N SER A 228 -7.50 8.11 -20.88
CA SER A 228 -7.11 6.83 -20.29
C SER A 228 -8.29 6.17 -19.57
N GLY A 229 -8.18 4.86 -19.28
CA GLY A 229 -9.29 4.05 -18.78
C GLY A 229 -9.91 3.17 -19.87
N THR A 230 -11.17 2.78 -19.71
CA THR A 230 -11.86 1.81 -20.59
C THR A 230 -11.83 2.27 -22.05
N PRO A 231 -11.45 1.43 -23.02
CA PRO A 231 -11.43 1.80 -24.44
C PRO A 231 -12.85 2.06 -24.95
N VAL A 232 -13.02 3.11 -25.76
CA VAL A 232 -14.29 3.46 -26.41
C VAL A 232 -14.04 3.79 -27.88
N LEU A 233 -14.70 3.08 -28.79
CA LEU A 233 -14.58 3.31 -30.23
C LEU A 233 -15.49 4.46 -30.66
N MET A 234 -14.92 5.45 -31.34
CA MET A 234 -15.61 6.68 -31.77
C MET A 234 -15.55 6.82 -33.29
N LEU A 235 -16.67 6.53 -33.96
CA LEU A 235 -16.82 6.55 -35.42
C LEU A 235 -17.50 7.86 -35.86
N GLY A 236 -16.72 8.72 -36.50
CA GLY A 236 -17.11 10.10 -36.81
C GLY A 236 -18.01 10.28 -38.04
N GLY A 237 -18.39 11.53 -38.27
CA GLY A 237 -19.12 11.96 -39.47
C GLY A 237 -18.31 11.77 -40.76
N LEU A 238 -19.03 11.83 -41.88
CA LEU A 238 -18.53 11.47 -43.21
C LEU A 238 -17.25 12.21 -43.60
N VAL A 239 -16.13 11.48 -43.72
CA VAL A 239 -14.78 11.98 -44.08
C VAL A 239 -14.27 13.15 -43.20
N MET A 240 -14.70 13.24 -41.94
CA MET A 240 -14.24 14.27 -41.00
C MET A 240 -12.98 13.83 -40.23
N GLN A 241 -12.11 14.78 -39.88
CA GLN A 241 -10.97 14.53 -38.98
C GLN A 241 -11.44 14.52 -37.51
N TYR A 242 -10.75 13.76 -36.65
CA TYR A 242 -11.17 13.60 -35.24
C TYR A 242 -11.19 14.95 -34.49
N ASP A 243 -10.30 15.87 -34.83
CA ASP A 243 -10.19 17.18 -34.20
C ASP A 243 -11.25 18.18 -34.68
N VAL A 244 -12.03 17.83 -35.70
CA VAL A 244 -13.24 18.57 -36.12
C VAL A 244 -14.48 17.91 -35.51
N MET A 245 -14.55 16.57 -35.54
CA MET A 245 -15.70 15.80 -35.08
C MET A 245 -15.84 15.74 -33.55
N TRP A 246 -14.75 15.47 -32.83
CA TRP A 246 -14.77 15.06 -31.42
C TRP A 246 -14.13 16.06 -30.46
N ARG A 247 -13.65 17.21 -30.94
CA ARG A 247 -12.93 18.23 -30.16
C ARG A 247 -13.61 18.60 -28.85
N LEU A 248 -14.94 18.78 -28.88
CA LEU A 248 -15.74 19.20 -27.73
C LEU A 248 -16.13 18.04 -26.80
N GLN A 249 -15.81 16.79 -27.17
CA GLN A 249 -16.05 15.58 -26.39
C GLN A 249 -14.78 15.13 -25.63
N LEU A 250 -13.59 15.43 -26.15
CA LEU A 250 -12.29 15.00 -25.61
C LEU A 250 -12.18 15.20 -24.10
N GLN A 251 -12.34 16.43 -23.61
CA GLN A 251 -12.16 16.79 -22.20
C GLN A 251 -13.19 16.14 -21.27
N ALA A 252 -14.38 15.79 -21.77
CA ALA A 252 -15.44 15.19 -20.98
C ALA A 252 -15.30 13.67 -20.87
N LEU A 253 -15.11 12.98 -22.01
CA LEU A 253 -15.04 11.52 -22.06
C LEU A 253 -13.64 10.99 -21.70
N GLY A 254 -12.58 11.71 -22.08
CA GLY A 254 -11.18 11.31 -21.87
C GLY A 254 -10.73 11.27 -20.41
N ARG A 255 -11.57 11.72 -19.47
CA ARG A 255 -11.33 11.68 -18.01
C ARG A 255 -11.48 10.28 -17.40
N GLY A 256 -12.15 9.35 -18.09
CA GLY A 256 -12.33 7.96 -17.64
C GLY A 256 -12.31 6.91 -18.75
N HIS A 257 -12.18 7.33 -20.00
CA HIS A 257 -12.15 6.46 -21.16
C HIS A 257 -10.95 6.74 -22.07
N ARG A 258 -10.35 5.68 -22.62
CA ARG A 258 -9.39 5.75 -23.73
C ARG A 258 -10.19 5.85 -25.04
N LEU A 259 -10.37 7.07 -25.52
CA LEU A 259 -11.09 7.35 -26.76
C LEU A 259 -10.26 6.89 -27.97
N ILE A 260 -10.89 6.15 -28.89
CA ILE A 260 -10.27 5.62 -30.11
C ILE A 260 -11.04 6.18 -31.29
N MET A 261 -10.52 7.25 -31.87
CA MET A 261 -11.19 8.03 -32.91
C MET A 261 -10.61 7.64 -34.27
N LEU A 262 -11.35 6.83 -35.03
CA LEU A 262 -10.92 6.36 -36.34
C LEU A 262 -10.92 7.51 -37.36
N HIS A 263 -9.83 7.65 -38.13
CA HIS A 263 -9.86 8.37 -39.40
C HIS A 263 -10.37 7.43 -40.49
N LEU A 264 -11.51 7.78 -41.09
CA LEU A 264 -12.04 7.07 -42.25
C LEU A 264 -11.08 7.24 -43.45
N PRO A 265 -10.98 6.27 -44.37
CA PRO A 265 -10.14 6.38 -45.56
C PRO A 265 -10.31 7.71 -46.31
N GLY A 266 -9.22 8.42 -46.56
CA GLY A 266 -9.21 9.79 -47.08
C GLY A 266 -9.15 10.90 -46.02
N CYS A 267 -9.22 10.57 -44.72
CA CYS A 267 -8.97 11.51 -43.61
C CYS A 267 -7.53 11.41 -43.10
N GLY A 268 -6.90 12.55 -42.80
CA GLY A 268 -5.54 12.57 -42.24
C GLY A 268 -4.55 11.83 -43.14
N GLU A 269 -3.84 10.86 -42.58
CA GLU A 269 -2.90 9.99 -43.31
C GLU A 269 -3.51 8.63 -43.71
N ALA A 270 -4.83 8.44 -43.60
CA ALA A 270 -5.52 7.22 -44.02
C ALA A 270 -5.75 7.21 -45.55
N GLU A 271 -5.22 6.19 -46.22
CA GLU A 271 -5.22 6.10 -47.69
C GLU A 271 -6.59 5.61 -48.22
N LEU A 272 -7.10 6.20 -49.31
CA LEU A 272 -8.38 5.83 -49.91
C LEU A 272 -8.24 4.58 -50.80
N PRO A 273 -8.95 3.46 -50.54
CA PRO A 273 -8.88 2.26 -51.37
C PRO A 273 -9.44 2.51 -52.79
N PRO A 274 -8.93 1.82 -53.84
CA PRO A 274 -9.49 1.88 -55.19
C PRO A 274 -10.94 1.40 -55.31
N ALA A 275 -11.36 0.51 -54.41
CA ALA A 275 -12.74 0.09 -54.19
C ALA A 275 -12.87 -0.37 -52.73
N PHE A 276 -13.97 -0.02 -52.07
CA PHE A 276 -14.32 -0.45 -50.71
C PHE A 276 -15.83 -0.29 -50.48
N ASP A 277 -16.33 -0.94 -49.43
CA ASP A 277 -17.72 -0.90 -48.99
C ASP A 277 -17.80 -0.87 -47.45
N ILE A 278 -19.00 -0.98 -46.89
CA ILE A 278 -19.22 -1.01 -45.43
C ILE A 278 -18.52 -2.21 -44.76
N ALA A 279 -18.46 -3.38 -45.40
CA ALA A 279 -17.81 -4.57 -44.84
C ALA A 279 -16.28 -4.41 -44.79
N HIS A 280 -15.68 -3.76 -45.80
CA HIS A 280 -14.26 -3.38 -45.77
C HIS A 280 -13.96 -2.39 -44.64
N LEU A 281 -14.81 -1.39 -44.42
CA LEU A 281 -14.66 -0.43 -43.31
C LEU A 281 -14.81 -1.10 -41.94
N VAL A 282 -15.69 -2.10 -41.81
CA VAL A 282 -15.83 -2.92 -40.59
C VAL A 282 -14.60 -3.81 -40.36
N ALA A 283 -14.04 -4.42 -41.40
CA ALA A 283 -12.80 -5.18 -41.31
C ALA A 283 -11.60 -4.30 -40.91
N ASP A 284 -11.53 -3.06 -41.43
CA ASP A 284 -10.52 -2.08 -41.05
C ASP A 284 -10.63 -1.67 -39.57
N ILE A 285 -11.85 -1.55 -39.01
CA ILE A 285 -12.08 -1.35 -37.57
C ILE A 285 -11.51 -2.52 -36.75
N VAL A 286 -11.75 -3.77 -37.15
CA VAL A 286 -11.24 -4.95 -36.42
C VAL A 286 -9.72 -4.99 -36.45
N VAL A 287 -9.10 -4.79 -37.62
CA VAL A 287 -7.63 -4.72 -37.75
C VAL A 287 -7.05 -3.60 -36.89
N LEU A 288 -7.74 -2.45 -36.77
CA LEU A 288 -7.33 -1.36 -35.90
C LEU A 288 -7.40 -1.73 -34.41
N LEU A 289 -8.49 -2.34 -33.96
CA LEU A 289 -8.66 -2.76 -32.57
C LEU A 289 -7.65 -3.85 -32.17
N ASP A 290 -7.42 -4.83 -33.04
CA ASP A 290 -6.47 -5.93 -32.81
C ASP A 290 -5.03 -5.39 -32.69
N GLN A 291 -4.62 -4.44 -33.55
CA GLN A 291 -3.31 -3.78 -33.46
C GLN A 291 -3.17 -2.84 -32.25
N LEU A 292 -4.28 -2.30 -31.72
CA LEU A 292 -4.30 -1.52 -30.47
C LEU A 292 -4.32 -2.39 -29.21
N GLY A 293 -4.35 -3.72 -29.36
CA GLY A 293 -4.37 -4.71 -28.26
C GLY A 293 -5.73 -4.86 -27.58
N ILE A 294 -6.84 -4.63 -28.30
CA ILE A 294 -8.20 -4.55 -27.74
C ILE A 294 -9.04 -5.71 -28.26
N ASP A 295 -8.92 -6.87 -27.60
CA ASP A 295 -9.65 -8.11 -27.91
C ASP A 295 -11.07 -8.16 -27.33
N GLN A 296 -11.27 -7.53 -26.17
CA GLN A 296 -12.55 -7.54 -25.41
C GLN A 296 -13.68 -6.75 -26.11
N PRO A 297 -14.96 -7.00 -25.73
CA PRO A 297 -16.07 -6.14 -26.10
C PRO A 297 -15.87 -4.72 -25.56
N LEU A 298 -16.10 -3.70 -26.40
CA LEU A 298 -16.01 -2.29 -26.00
C LEU A 298 -17.23 -1.47 -26.42
N PRO A 299 -17.51 -0.33 -25.77
CA PRO A 299 -18.56 0.61 -26.19
C PRO A 299 -18.23 1.24 -27.54
N VAL A 300 -19.23 1.37 -28.41
CA VAL A 300 -19.11 1.96 -29.74
C VAL A 300 -20.06 3.15 -29.87
N ILE A 301 -19.51 4.31 -30.22
CA ILE A 301 -20.24 5.57 -30.42
C ILE A 301 -20.10 5.98 -31.89
N GLY A 302 -21.20 5.99 -32.64
CA GLY A 302 -21.24 6.38 -34.04
C GLY A 302 -22.07 7.63 -34.29
N TYR A 303 -21.54 8.58 -35.08
CA TYR A 303 -22.20 9.84 -35.42
C TYR A 303 -22.41 9.96 -36.94
N SER A 304 -23.61 10.30 -37.40
CA SER A 304 -23.94 10.44 -38.83
C SER A 304 -23.57 9.16 -39.60
N PHE A 305 -22.72 9.23 -40.63
CA PHE A 305 -22.22 8.03 -41.34
C PHE A 305 -21.48 7.04 -40.40
N GLY A 306 -20.77 7.51 -39.38
CA GLY A 306 -20.18 6.65 -38.35
C GLY A 306 -21.22 5.87 -37.54
N GLY A 307 -22.47 6.34 -37.48
CA GLY A 307 -23.61 5.59 -36.93
C GLY A 307 -24.02 4.39 -37.79
N VAL A 308 -23.87 4.48 -39.11
CA VAL A 308 -24.07 3.34 -40.04
C VAL A 308 -22.96 2.30 -39.82
N LEU A 309 -21.71 2.74 -39.73
CA LEU A 309 -20.57 1.86 -39.46
C LEU A 309 -20.64 1.21 -38.07
N ALA A 310 -21.14 1.92 -37.06
CA ALA A 310 -21.34 1.38 -35.71
C ALA A 310 -22.40 0.26 -35.69
N GLN A 311 -23.53 0.45 -36.38
CA GLN A 311 -24.54 -0.60 -36.59
C GLN A 311 -23.94 -1.81 -37.32
N ALA A 312 -23.23 -1.59 -38.43
CA ALA A 312 -22.63 -2.66 -39.22
C ALA A 312 -21.54 -3.44 -38.45
N PHE A 313 -20.70 -2.75 -37.68
CA PHE A 313 -19.71 -3.37 -36.81
C PHE A 313 -20.36 -4.24 -35.71
N ALA A 314 -21.39 -3.71 -35.04
CA ALA A 314 -22.09 -4.46 -34.00
C ALA A 314 -22.88 -5.67 -34.55
N LEU A 315 -23.37 -5.61 -35.79
CA LEU A 315 -23.99 -6.74 -36.49
C LEU A 315 -22.99 -7.82 -36.91
N ALA A 316 -21.82 -7.43 -37.43
CA ALA A 316 -20.79 -8.37 -37.89
C ALA A 316 -19.94 -8.96 -36.74
N HIS A 317 -19.69 -8.16 -35.70
CA HIS A 317 -18.86 -8.50 -34.55
C HIS A 317 -19.58 -8.22 -33.21
N PRO A 318 -20.74 -8.84 -32.94
CA PRO A 318 -21.50 -8.59 -31.71
C PRO A 318 -20.69 -8.91 -30.45
N HIS A 319 -19.82 -9.92 -30.51
CA HIS A 319 -18.86 -10.28 -29.46
C HIS A 319 -17.72 -9.26 -29.24
N ARG A 320 -17.65 -8.17 -30.02
CA ARG A 320 -16.73 -7.04 -29.83
C ARG A 320 -17.47 -5.75 -29.42
N CYS A 321 -18.80 -5.75 -29.28
CA CYS A 321 -19.58 -4.56 -28.94
C CYS A 321 -20.25 -4.70 -27.57
N ALA A 322 -19.73 -4.02 -26.54
CA ALA A 322 -20.32 -4.00 -25.19
C ALA A 322 -21.63 -3.19 -25.13
N GLY A 323 -21.82 -2.26 -26.07
CA GLY A 323 -22.97 -1.37 -26.16
C GLY A 323 -22.82 -0.38 -27.31
N LEU A 324 -23.94 0.08 -27.86
CA LEU A 324 -24.00 0.81 -29.12
C LEU A 324 -24.74 2.16 -28.98
N CYS A 325 -24.03 3.27 -29.14
CA CYS A 325 -24.63 4.60 -29.21
C CYS A 325 -24.65 5.12 -30.65
N ILE A 326 -25.83 5.48 -31.15
CA ILE A 326 -26.05 5.95 -32.53
C ILE A 326 -26.57 7.38 -32.49
N SER A 327 -25.89 8.32 -33.13
CA SER A 327 -26.26 9.75 -33.12
C SER A 327 -26.54 10.26 -34.54
N VAL A 328 -27.71 10.90 -34.73
CA VAL A 328 -28.20 11.51 -36.01
C VAL A 328 -27.86 10.68 -37.24
N SER A 329 -28.40 9.46 -37.29
CA SER A 329 -28.08 8.46 -38.31
C SER A 329 -29.32 7.66 -38.72
N SER A 330 -29.16 6.84 -39.76
CA SER A 330 -30.18 5.98 -40.36
C SER A 330 -29.69 4.53 -40.50
N PRO A 331 -30.62 3.57 -40.69
CA PRO A 331 -30.28 2.19 -41.02
C PRO A 331 -30.35 1.88 -42.53
N PHE A 332 -30.48 2.87 -43.42
CA PHE A 332 -30.63 2.67 -44.87
C PHE A 332 -30.13 3.87 -45.71
N SER A 333 -29.86 3.63 -47.00
CA SER A 333 -29.31 4.62 -47.95
C SER A 333 -30.27 5.74 -48.39
N GLU A 334 -31.58 5.50 -48.36
CA GLU A 334 -32.61 6.46 -48.78
C GLU A 334 -32.52 7.78 -47.98
N GLY A 335 -32.31 8.89 -48.67
CA GLY A 335 -32.08 10.22 -48.07
C GLY A 335 -30.62 10.49 -47.66
N ALA A 336 -29.80 9.48 -47.35
CA ALA A 336 -28.38 9.62 -47.03
C ALA A 336 -27.51 10.07 -48.24
N SER A 337 -28.09 10.16 -49.44
CA SER A 337 -27.48 10.74 -50.63
C SER A 337 -27.82 12.23 -50.85
N ASN A 338 -28.59 12.87 -49.96
CA ASN A 338 -29.08 14.24 -50.14
C ASN A 338 -28.05 15.32 -49.67
N PHE A 339 -26.89 15.34 -50.33
CA PHE A 339 -25.78 16.26 -50.01
C PHE A 339 -26.16 17.75 -49.93
N PRO A 340 -27.05 18.32 -50.78
CA PRO A 340 -27.48 19.70 -50.63
C PRO A 340 -28.11 20.03 -49.27
N VAL A 341 -28.85 19.09 -48.67
CA VAL A 341 -29.45 19.28 -47.34
C VAL A 341 -28.42 19.12 -46.24
N LEU A 342 -27.48 18.16 -46.36
CA LEU A 342 -26.32 18.09 -45.46
C LEU A 342 -25.50 19.39 -45.49
N MET A 343 -25.22 19.96 -46.66
CA MET A 343 -24.52 21.24 -46.74
C MET A 343 -25.31 22.36 -46.03
N GLY A 344 -26.63 22.39 -46.20
CA GLY A 344 -27.51 23.34 -45.51
C GLY A 344 -27.47 23.21 -43.99
N GLU A 345 -27.44 21.97 -43.45
CA GLU A 345 -27.26 21.72 -42.02
C GLU A 345 -25.89 22.19 -41.50
N LEU A 346 -24.80 21.86 -42.21
CA LEU A 346 -23.45 22.26 -41.78
C LEU A 346 -23.24 23.79 -41.84
N GLN A 347 -23.83 24.44 -42.84
CA GLN A 347 -23.78 25.90 -43.02
C GLN A 347 -24.52 26.69 -41.92
N LYS A 348 -25.33 26.05 -41.07
CA LYS A 348 -25.94 26.69 -39.88
C LYS A 348 -24.89 27.19 -38.87
N SER A 349 -23.65 26.68 -38.88
CA SER A 349 -22.54 27.16 -38.02
C SER A 349 -21.34 27.66 -38.82
N PRO A 350 -21.14 28.99 -38.91
CA PRO A 350 -19.93 29.57 -39.49
C PRO A 350 -18.62 29.14 -38.82
N ARG A 351 -18.64 28.84 -37.50
CA ARG A 351 -17.47 28.29 -36.81
C ARG A 351 -17.17 26.86 -37.23
N PHE A 352 -18.18 25.98 -37.31
CA PHE A 352 -17.99 24.62 -37.81
C PHE A 352 -17.45 24.63 -39.24
N MET A 353 -18.03 25.44 -40.13
CA MET A 353 -17.55 25.60 -41.52
C MET A 353 -16.13 26.20 -41.62
N THR A 354 -15.66 26.89 -40.59
CA THR A 354 -14.28 27.41 -40.53
C THR A 354 -13.29 26.35 -40.06
N LEU A 355 -13.70 25.47 -39.14
CA LEU A 355 -12.88 24.31 -38.72
C LEU A 355 -12.83 23.22 -39.79
N ASN A 356 -13.96 22.90 -40.41
CA ASN A 356 -14.08 21.84 -41.42
C ASN A 356 -13.53 22.25 -42.82
N ARG A 357 -12.64 23.24 -42.90
CA ARG A 357 -11.97 23.64 -44.16
C ARG A 357 -11.01 22.58 -44.71
N GLY A 358 -10.56 21.64 -43.87
CA GLY A 358 -9.75 20.49 -44.25
C GLY A 358 -10.53 19.26 -44.71
N TRP A 359 -11.83 19.40 -45.03
CA TRP A 359 -12.69 18.28 -45.42
C TRP A 359 -12.31 17.72 -46.79
N ASN A 360 -11.98 16.43 -46.88
CA ASN A 360 -11.53 15.81 -48.13
C ASN A 360 -12.70 15.48 -49.07
N MET A 361 -13.22 16.51 -49.73
CA MET A 361 -14.30 16.42 -50.71
C MET A 361 -13.92 15.60 -51.97
N ALA A 362 -12.63 15.35 -52.23
CA ALA A 362 -12.20 14.49 -53.32
C ALA A 362 -12.45 12.99 -53.06
N ALA A 363 -12.56 12.58 -51.79
CA ALA A 363 -12.97 11.22 -51.42
C ALA A 363 -14.49 11.01 -51.52
N LEU A 364 -15.28 12.10 -51.55
CA LEU A 364 -16.74 12.05 -51.46
C LEU A 364 -17.42 11.17 -52.53
N PRO A 365 -17.00 11.12 -53.81
CA PRO A 365 -17.60 10.26 -54.82
C PRO A 365 -17.45 8.76 -54.52
N ALA A 366 -16.40 8.34 -53.81
CA ALA A 366 -16.24 6.95 -53.39
C ALA A 366 -17.26 6.62 -52.27
N TYR A 367 -17.37 7.48 -51.26
CA TYR A 367 -18.37 7.30 -50.21
C TYR A 367 -19.82 7.40 -50.72
N GLN A 368 -20.09 8.15 -51.79
CA GLN A 368 -21.40 8.16 -52.45
C GLN A 368 -21.80 6.78 -53.00
N GLN A 369 -20.83 5.96 -53.42
CA GLN A 369 -21.08 4.57 -53.82
C GLN A 369 -21.34 3.69 -52.59
N VAL A 370 -20.52 3.81 -51.53
CA VAL A 370 -20.69 3.08 -50.25
C VAL A 370 -22.03 3.39 -49.58
N ILE A 371 -22.48 4.64 -49.64
CA ILE A 371 -23.73 5.13 -49.04
C ILE A 371 -24.95 4.78 -49.90
N GLY A 372 -24.79 4.54 -51.21
CA GLY A 372 -25.92 4.41 -52.14
C GLY A 372 -26.77 3.14 -51.96
N ASP A 373 -26.17 2.03 -51.53
CA ASP A 373 -26.75 0.69 -51.66
C ASP A 373 -26.64 -0.14 -50.36
N PHE A 374 -27.06 0.44 -49.22
CA PHE A 374 -27.11 -0.26 -47.93
C PHE A 374 -28.52 -0.24 -47.31
N ASP A 375 -28.91 -1.37 -46.72
CA ASP A 375 -30.09 -1.50 -45.87
C ASP A 375 -29.81 -2.48 -44.72
N LEU A 376 -29.71 -1.93 -43.50
CA LEU A 376 -29.52 -2.68 -42.27
C LEU A 376 -30.86 -3.03 -41.60
N ARG A 377 -32.01 -2.46 -42.04
CA ARG A 377 -33.34 -2.69 -41.45
C ARG A 377 -33.68 -4.19 -41.26
N PRO A 378 -33.37 -5.11 -42.20
CA PRO A 378 -33.66 -6.54 -42.02
C PRO A 378 -32.85 -7.21 -40.90
N GLN A 379 -31.80 -6.55 -40.38
CA GLN A 379 -30.83 -7.13 -39.45
C GLN A 379 -30.86 -6.46 -38.06
N LEU A 380 -31.47 -5.27 -37.91
CA LEU A 380 -31.49 -4.51 -36.64
C LEU A 380 -32.00 -5.31 -35.44
N GLY A 381 -32.94 -6.24 -35.65
CA GLY A 381 -33.45 -7.12 -34.59
C GLY A 381 -32.40 -8.03 -33.95
N ASN A 382 -31.24 -8.20 -34.58
CA ASN A 382 -30.10 -8.98 -34.08
C ASN A 382 -29.14 -8.15 -33.21
N LEU A 383 -29.36 -6.84 -33.06
CA LEU A 383 -28.59 -6.00 -32.13
C LEU A 383 -29.10 -6.25 -30.71
N HIS A 384 -28.34 -7.04 -29.94
CA HIS A 384 -28.71 -7.46 -28.59
C HIS A 384 -27.87 -6.80 -27.48
N CYS A 385 -26.87 -5.98 -27.82
CA CYS A 385 -26.17 -5.15 -26.85
C CYS A 385 -27.04 -3.92 -26.47
N PRO A 386 -26.85 -3.30 -25.29
CA PRO A 386 -27.60 -2.12 -24.90
C PRO A 386 -27.38 -0.97 -25.90
N CYS A 387 -28.47 -0.42 -26.42
CA CYS A 387 -28.43 0.58 -27.48
C CYS A 387 -29.08 1.90 -27.05
N ARG A 388 -28.37 3.01 -27.25
CA ARG A 388 -28.91 4.37 -27.08
C ARG A 388 -28.87 5.11 -28.41
N ILE A 389 -29.95 5.77 -28.77
CA ILE A 389 -30.13 6.47 -30.04
C ILE A 389 -30.41 7.95 -29.74
N ILE A 390 -29.56 8.84 -30.25
CA ILE A 390 -29.62 10.28 -29.99
C ILE A 390 -29.98 10.99 -31.30
N CYS A 391 -31.19 11.55 -31.37
CA CYS A 391 -31.65 12.36 -32.50
C CYS A 391 -31.77 13.85 -32.13
N ALA A 392 -32.01 14.67 -33.14
CA ALA A 392 -32.06 16.13 -33.04
C ALA A 392 -33.33 16.62 -33.76
N SER A 393 -34.18 17.38 -33.07
CA SER A 393 -35.55 17.68 -33.54
C SER A 393 -35.61 18.43 -34.88
N ASP A 394 -34.56 19.22 -35.18
CA ASP A 394 -34.50 20.16 -36.30
C ASP A 394 -33.45 19.73 -37.36
N ASP A 395 -33.04 18.46 -37.33
CA ASP A 395 -32.15 17.85 -38.32
C ASP A 395 -32.93 17.52 -39.61
N ALA A 396 -32.73 18.31 -40.67
CA ALA A 396 -33.35 18.09 -41.96
C ALA A 396 -32.68 16.97 -42.79
N TYR A 397 -31.48 16.52 -42.42
CA TYR A 397 -30.69 15.55 -43.19
C TYR A 397 -30.82 14.12 -42.67
N GLN A 398 -30.89 13.93 -41.34
CA GLN A 398 -31.20 12.66 -40.69
C GLN A 398 -32.36 12.85 -39.69
N PRO A 399 -33.61 13.04 -40.18
CA PRO A 399 -34.73 13.42 -39.32
C PRO A 399 -35.00 12.39 -38.21
N PRO A 400 -35.57 12.81 -37.05
CA PRO A 400 -35.86 11.92 -35.92
C PRO A 400 -36.62 10.64 -36.26
N ALA A 401 -37.46 10.66 -37.31
CA ALA A 401 -38.13 9.48 -37.84
C ALA A 401 -37.18 8.32 -38.21
N TYR A 402 -35.96 8.60 -38.68
CA TYR A 402 -34.98 7.57 -39.02
C TYR A 402 -34.40 6.92 -37.75
N SER A 403 -34.12 7.72 -36.73
CA SER A 403 -33.71 7.24 -35.41
C SER A 403 -34.84 6.47 -34.70
N ALA A 404 -36.10 6.87 -34.89
CA ALA A 404 -37.26 6.12 -34.43
C ALA A 404 -37.42 4.78 -35.17
N LEU A 405 -37.07 4.67 -36.46
CA LEU A 405 -37.03 3.39 -37.16
C LEU A 405 -35.96 2.43 -36.60
N ILE A 406 -34.81 2.95 -36.15
CA ILE A 406 -33.82 2.14 -35.43
C ILE A 406 -34.38 1.71 -34.06
N ALA A 407 -34.92 2.64 -33.28
CA ALA A 407 -35.43 2.38 -31.93
C ALA A 407 -36.59 1.37 -31.88
N ASN A 408 -37.47 1.39 -32.89
CA ASN A 408 -38.58 0.44 -33.02
C ASN A 408 -38.14 -0.97 -33.50
N ALA A 409 -36.91 -1.11 -34.00
CA ALA A 409 -36.40 -2.36 -34.57
C ALA A 409 -35.33 -3.05 -33.70
N VAL A 410 -34.60 -2.29 -32.88
CA VAL A 410 -33.57 -2.79 -31.96
C VAL A 410 -34.19 -3.10 -30.58
N PRO A 411 -34.11 -4.35 -30.09
CA PRO A 411 -34.58 -4.70 -28.75
C PRO A 411 -34.00 -3.82 -27.64
N HIS A 412 -34.86 -3.33 -26.75
CA HIS A 412 -34.48 -2.53 -25.57
C HIS A 412 -33.74 -1.21 -25.87
N ALA A 413 -33.83 -0.67 -27.09
CA ALA A 413 -33.18 0.59 -27.44
C ALA A 413 -33.81 1.82 -26.75
N GLU A 414 -32.97 2.72 -26.26
CA GLU A 414 -33.37 3.99 -25.64
C GLU A 414 -33.26 5.13 -26.67
N LEU A 415 -34.39 5.72 -27.07
CA LEU A 415 -34.43 6.87 -27.98
C LEU A 415 -34.49 8.20 -27.19
N ILE A 416 -33.58 9.12 -27.49
CA ILE A 416 -33.50 10.44 -26.86
C ILE A 416 -33.45 11.52 -27.96
N GLU A 417 -34.39 12.46 -27.92
CA GLU A 417 -34.45 13.59 -28.85
C GLU A 417 -33.96 14.89 -28.19
N VAL A 418 -32.92 15.50 -28.77
CA VAL A 418 -32.41 16.80 -28.37
C VAL A 418 -33.20 17.90 -29.09
N GLN A 419 -34.04 18.61 -28.32
CA GLN A 419 -34.88 19.70 -28.82
C GLN A 419 -34.03 20.91 -29.26
N GLY A 420 -34.38 21.53 -30.39
CA GLY A 420 -33.69 22.70 -30.94
C GLY A 420 -32.32 22.43 -31.59
N ALA A 421 -31.92 21.16 -31.69
CA ALA A 421 -30.70 20.75 -32.35
C ALA A 421 -30.94 20.36 -33.82
N GLY A 422 -29.97 20.64 -34.69
CA GLY A 422 -29.87 20.08 -36.05
C GLY A 422 -28.76 19.04 -36.17
N HIS A 423 -28.29 18.74 -37.38
CA HIS A 423 -27.30 17.67 -37.64
C HIS A 423 -25.95 17.87 -36.90
N LEU A 424 -25.65 19.09 -36.47
CA LEU A 424 -24.46 19.45 -35.67
C LEU A 424 -24.72 19.45 -34.15
N LEU A 425 -25.58 18.57 -33.62
CA LEU A 425 -25.86 18.48 -32.18
C LEU A 425 -24.59 18.27 -31.33
N GLY A 426 -23.63 17.47 -31.81
CA GLY A 426 -22.38 17.20 -31.08
C GLY A 426 -21.44 18.41 -30.96
N PHE A 427 -21.59 19.39 -31.86
CA PHE A 427 -20.82 20.64 -31.88
C PHE A 427 -21.56 21.79 -31.18
N THR A 428 -22.85 21.94 -31.47
CA THR A 428 -23.69 23.00 -30.90
C THR A 428 -24.10 22.68 -29.46
N HIS A 429 -24.88 21.62 -29.30
CA HIS A 429 -25.43 21.13 -28.04
C HIS A 429 -24.44 20.23 -27.27
N HIS A 430 -23.14 20.47 -27.49
CA HIS A 430 -22.01 19.66 -27.01
C HIS A 430 -22.08 19.31 -25.52
N GLN A 431 -22.47 20.23 -24.64
CA GLN A 431 -22.61 19.93 -23.20
C GLN A 431 -23.66 18.86 -22.90
N ARG A 432 -24.87 18.97 -23.50
CA ARG A 432 -25.93 17.96 -23.33
C ARG A 432 -25.55 16.66 -24.03
N TYR A 433 -24.89 16.73 -25.20
CA TYR A 433 -24.41 15.54 -25.89
C TYR A 433 -23.35 14.78 -25.07
N ASN A 434 -22.37 15.48 -24.52
CA ASN A 434 -21.36 14.90 -23.63
C ASN A 434 -22.00 14.22 -22.41
N GLN A 435 -23.02 14.85 -21.81
CA GLN A 435 -23.79 14.26 -20.72
C GLN A 435 -24.49 12.96 -21.17
N LEU A 436 -25.17 12.97 -22.33
CA LEU A 436 -25.87 11.78 -22.86
C LEU A 436 -24.91 10.63 -23.19
N LEU A 437 -23.68 10.92 -23.63
CA LEU A 437 -22.63 9.92 -23.86
C LEU A 437 -22.06 9.38 -22.54
N LEU A 438 -21.84 10.23 -21.53
CA LEU A 438 -21.39 9.78 -20.20
C LEU A 438 -22.46 8.92 -19.50
N GLU A 439 -23.73 9.36 -19.51
CA GLU A 439 -24.86 8.57 -19.03
C GLU A 439 -24.93 7.19 -19.70
N PHE A 440 -24.72 7.11 -21.02
CA PHE A 440 -24.65 5.84 -21.75
C PHE A 440 -23.46 4.98 -21.27
N LEU A 441 -22.25 5.53 -21.24
CA LEU A 441 -21.04 4.80 -20.85
C LEU A 441 -21.07 4.32 -19.39
N HIS A 442 -21.76 5.03 -18.49
CA HIS A 442 -21.99 4.61 -17.11
C HIS A 442 -23.06 3.51 -16.96
N ASN A 443 -24.05 3.47 -17.88
CA ASN A 443 -25.19 2.56 -17.80
C ASN A 443 -24.98 1.23 -18.55
N LEU A 444 -23.84 1.02 -19.22
CA LEU A 444 -23.52 -0.25 -19.84
C LEU A 444 -23.21 -1.32 -18.78
N PRO A 445 -23.70 -2.56 -18.93
CA PRO A 445 -23.20 -3.68 -18.15
C PRO A 445 -21.69 -3.79 -18.34
N THR A 446 -20.94 -3.81 -17.24
CA THR A 446 -19.56 -4.28 -17.24
C THR A 446 -19.55 -5.69 -17.83
N PRO A 447 -18.77 -5.99 -18.88
CA PRO A 447 -18.72 -7.33 -19.45
C PRO A 447 -18.39 -8.35 -18.36
N GLU A 448 -19.16 -9.44 -18.26
CA GLU A 448 -18.96 -10.51 -17.27
C GLU A 448 -17.76 -11.40 -17.64
N GLY A 449 -16.58 -10.80 -17.63
CA GLY A 449 -15.33 -11.43 -17.24
C GLY A 449 -14.90 -10.88 -15.86
N PRO A 450 -13.90 -11.51 -15.21
CA PRO A 450 -13.36 -10.99 -13.96
C PRO A 450 -12.90 -9.54 -14.14
N ALA A 451 -13.31 -8.66 -13.23
CA ALA A 451 -13.26 -7.22 -13.41
C ALA A 451 -11.81 -6.71 -13.56
N ARG A 452 -11.36 -6.52 -14.81
CA ARG A 452 -10.06 -5.90 -15.11
C ARG A 452 -10.07 -4.47 -14.54
N HIS A 453 -9.32 -4.30 -13.46
CA HIS A 453 -9.39 -3.12 -12.60
C HIS A 453 -9.13 -1.81 -13.36
N PRO A 454 -9.74 -0.67 -12.94
CA PRO A 454 -9.44 0.65 -13.51
C PRO A 454 -7.98 1.09 -13.34
N VAL A 455 -7.25 0.44 -12.44
CA VAL A 455 -5.81 0.60 -12.24
C VAL A 455 -5.09 -0.48 -13.08
N PRO A 456 -4.13 -0.12 -13.97
CA PRO A 456 -3.33 -1.12 -14.65
C PRO A 456 -2.56 -1.97 -13.62
N PRO A 457 -2.46 -3.30 -13.80
CA PRO A 457 -1.94 -4.19 -12.78
C PRO A 457 -0.48 -3.83 -12.43
N VAL A 458 -0.20 -3.68 -11.14
CA VAL A 458 1.14 -3.38 -10.61
C VAL A 458 2.13 -4.48 -10.96
N PHE A 459 1.66 -5.74 -10.97
CA PHE A 459 2.48 -6.92 -11.25
C PHE A 459 2.37 -7.35 -12.71
N GLN A 460 3.50 -7.76 -13.26
CA GLN A 460 3.58 -8.32 -14.61
C GLN A 460 3.25 -9.82 -14.56
N PRO A 461 2.85 -10.44 -15.69
CA PRO A 461 2.73 -11.89 -15.77
C PRO A 461 4.05 -12.59 -15.40
N ALA A 462 3.95 -13.76 -14.77
CA ALA A 462 5.13 -14.50 -14.32
C ALA A 462 6.01 -14.92 -15.50
N THR A 463 7.27 -14.52 -15.48
CA THR A 463 8.23 -14.90 -16.54
C THR A 463 8.67 -16.36 -16.41
N ALA A 464 9.15 -16.94 -17.51
CA ALA A 464 9.76 -18.28 -17.48
C ALA A 464 10.96 -18.36 -16.50
N HIS A 465 11.69 -17.25 -16.30
CA HIS A 465 12.74 -17.18 -15.28
C HIS A 465 12.15 -17.26 -13.88
N THR A 466 11.09 -16.50 -13.57
CA THR A 466 10.41 -16.52 -12.27
C THR A 466 9.83 -17.90 -11.93
N LEU A 467 9.26 -18.59 -12.92
CA LEU A 467 8.76 -19.96 -12.75
C LEU A 467 9.91 -20.97 -12.54
N GLN A 468 11.04 -20.81 -13.24
CA GLN A 468 12.25 -21.60 -13.01
C GLN A 468 12.84 -21.36 -11.60
N THR A 469 12.95 -20.10 -11.16
CA THR A 469 13.42 -19.74 -9.82
C THR A 469 12.51 -20.32 -8.73
N LEU A 470 11.17 -20.31 -8.93
CA LEU A 470 10.22 -21.00 -8.05
C LEU A 470 10.44 -22.52 -8.02
N GLU A 471 10.58 -23.17 -9.18
CA GLU A 471 10.88 -24.60 -9.25
C GLU A 471 12.18 -24.93 -8.50
N ASP A 472 13.26 -24.18 -8.75
CA ASP A 472 14.55 -24.42 -8.12
C ASP A 472 14.54 -24.16 -6.61
N TYR A 473 13.85 -23.11 -6.14
CA TYR A 473 13.72 -22.78 -4.73
C TYR A 473 13.03 -23.90 -3.93
N VAL A 474 11.90 -24.40 -4.45
CA VAL A 474 11.16 -25.53 -3.86
C VAL A 474 11.93 -26.85 -4.00
N ARG A 475 12.63 -27.05 -5.13
CA ARG A 475 13.46 -28.23 -5.39
C ARG A 475 14.66 -28.32 -4.46
N GLN A 476 15.33 -27.20 -4.18
CA GLN A 476 16.53 -27.16 -3.32
C GLN A 476 16.17 -27.09 -1.82
N GLY A 477 14.97 -26.62 -1.47
CA GLY A 477 14.52 -26.54 -0.08
C GLY A 477 15.05 -25.30 0.64
N GLU A 478 15.00 -24.15 -0.04
CA GLU A 478 15.62 -22.87 0.39
C GLU A 478 14.74 -22.03 1.33
N GLN A 479 13.46 -22.37 1.49
CA GLN A 479 12.56 -21.74 2.47
C GLN A 479 12.92 -22.11 3.92
N GLY A 480 12.95 -21.14 4.83
CA GLY A 480 13.09 -21.37 6.27
C GLY A 480 12.56 -20.19 7.09
N HIS A 481 12.28 -20.41 8.39
CA HIS A 481 11.62 -19.42 9.26
C HIS A 481 12.34 -18.07 9.44
N CYS A 482 13.61 -17.95 9.03
CA CYS A 482 14.40 -16.73 9.18
C CYS A 482 14.80 -16.08 7.83
N ALA A 483 13.88 -16.06 6.86
CA ALA A 483 14.15 -15.52 5.51
C ALA A 483 14.68 -14.06 5.50
N ILE A 484 14.31 -13.24 6.49
CA ILE A 484 14.84 -11.88 6.74
C ILE A 484 16.38 -11.86 6.76
N LEU A 485 17.01 -12.90 7.34
CA LEU A 485 18.46 -13.01 7.47
C LEU A 485 19.11 -13.93 6.42
N SER A 486 18.36 -14.31 5.38
CA SER A 486 18.86 -15.15 4.29
C SER A 486 20.01 -14.48 3.51
N ALA A 487 20.81 -15.30 2.83
CA ALA A 487 21.86 -14.80 1.94
C ALA A 487 21.31 -13.93 0.80
N PRO A 488 20.20 -14.29 0.09
CA PRO A 488 19.56 -13.40 -0.87
C PRO A 488 19.16 -12.04 -0.28
N ALA A 489 18.61 -11.98 0.94
CA ALA A 489 18.27 -10.70 1.58
C ALA A 489 19.52 -9.83 1.85
N ALA A 490 20.63 -10.43 2.31
CA ALA A 490 21.90 -9.72 2.48
C ALA A 490 22.52 -9.26 1.13
N GLN A 491 22.44 -10.09 0.10
CA GLN A 491 22.92 -9.74 -1.25
C GLN A 491 22.08 -8.61 -1.87
N THR A 492 20.76 -8.66 -1.75
CA THR A 492 19.85 -7.58 -2.15
C THR A 492 20.20 -6.29 -1.40
N ALA A 493 20.39 -6.34 -0.08
CA ALA A 493 20.76 -5.16 0.71
C ALA A 493 22.09 -4.51 0.24
N LEU A 494 23.10 -5.32 -0.11
CA LEU A 494 24.36 -4.84 -0.69
C LEU A 494 24.16 -4.20 -2.06
N LEU A 495 23.33 -4.78 -2.94
CA LEU A 495 23.01 -4.21 -4.25
C LEU A 495 22.22 -2.90 -4.15
N LEU A 496 21.31 -2.79 -3.19
CA LEU A 496 20.55 -1.55 -2.96
C LEU A 496 21.44 -0.45 -2.34
N ASN A 497 22.42 -0.80 -1.51
CA ASN A 497 23.44 0.14 -1.06
C ASN A 497 24.34 0.62 -2.22
N HIS A 498 24.74 -0.27 -3.15
CA HIS A 498 25.43 0.13 -4.39
C HIS A 498 24.60 1.11 -5.22
N LEU A 499 23.31 0.81 -5.44
CA LEU A 499 22.37 1.68 -6.14
C LEU A 499 22.25 3.06 -5.48
N ALA A 500 22.07 3.13 -4.16
CA ALA A 500 21.91 4.38 -3.43
C ALA A 500 23.19 5.27 -3.44
N LYS A 501 24.38 4.66 -3.54
CA LYS A 501 25.67 5.37 -3.58
C LYS A 501 26.11 5.80 -4.96
N ARG A 502 25.52 5.24 -6.02
CA ARG A 502 25.93 5.50 -7.41
C ARG A 502 25.53 6.91 -7.85
N GLY A 503 26.49 7.66 -8.41
CA GLY A 503 26.30 9.04 -8.87
C GLY A 503 26.35 10.12 -7.79
N LYS A 504 26.46 9.75 -6.50
CA LYS A 504 26.42 10.71 -5.39
C LYS A 504 27.73 11.48 -5.24
N ARG A 505 27.63 12.77 -4.88
CA ARG A 505 28.79 13.62 -4.51
C ARG A 505 29.46 13.14 -3.23
N GLU A 506 28.63 12.82 -2.23
CA GLU A 506 29.04 12.25 -0.94
C GLU A 506 28.36 10.87 -0.78
N PRO A 507 28.99 9.79 -1.27
CA PRO A 507 28.42 8.44 -1.24
C PRO A 507 28.59 7.79 0.15
N ALA A 508 27.53 7.82 0.96
CA ALA A 508 27.45 7.24 2.29
C ALA A 508 26.65 5.91 2.31
N ASP A 509 26.80 5.09 3.35
CA ASP A 509 26.10 3.79 3.42
C ASP A 509 24.64 3.92 3.90
N TYR A 510 23.77 3.05 3.38
CA TYR A 510 22.37 2.91 3.73
C TYR A 510 22.09 1.51 4.29
N ARG A 511 21.14 1.42 5.23
CA ARG A 511 20.61 0.16 5.76
C ARG A 511 19.23 -0.12 5.18
N SER A 512 19.08 -1.25 4.51
CA SER A 512 17.85 -1.72 3.88
C SER A 512 16.96 -2.44 4.90
N TYR A 513 15.74 -1.94 5.07
CA TYR A 513 14.66 -2.59 5.80
C TYR A 513 13.63 -3.04 4.78
N PHE A 514 13.30 -4.33 4.75
CA PHE A 514 12.43 -4.92 3.74
C PHE A 514 11.00 -5.10 4.26
N MET A 515 10.04 -4.65 3.47
CA MET A 515 8.59 -4.69 3.72
C MET A 515 7.92 -5.45 2.56
N THR A 516 6.62 -5.74 2.66
CA THR A 516 5.95 -6.60 1.67
C THR A 516 5.42 -5.83 0.45
N SER A 517 5.25 -4.51 0.55
CA SER A 517 4.78 -3.64 -0.55
C SER A 517 5.38 -2.24 -0.50
N LEU A 518 5.19 -1.47 -1.58
CA LEU A 518 5.50 -0.03 -1.64
C LEU A 518 4.81 0.76 -0.52
N GLU A 519 3.56 0.43 -0.16
CA GLU A 519 2.81 1.24 0.81
C GLU A 519 3.22 0.96 2.25
N GLU A 520 3.55 -0.30 2.57
CA GLU A 520 4.26 -0.61 3.82
C GLU A 520 5.64 0.05 3.87
N ALA A 521 6.39 0.03 2.76
CA ALA A 521 7.72 0.65 2.72
C ALA A 521 7.66 2.18 2.89
N LEU A 522 6.62 2.84 2.37
CA LEU A 522 6.37 4.27 2.60
C LEU A 522 5.92 4.54 4.05
N ASP A 523 4.94 3.78 4.56
CA ASP A 523 4.46 3.94 5.93
C ASP A 523 5.58 3.75 6.97
N ALA A 524 6.52 2.83 6.73
CA ALA A 524 7.77 2.71 7.50
C ALA A 524 8.57 4.01 7.53
N ALA A 525 8.85 4.60 6.37
CA ALA A 525 9.64 5.82 6.24
C ALA A 525 8.95 7.03 6.91
N LEU A 526 7.62 7.14 6.76
CA LEU A 526 6.82 8.19 7.37
C LEU A 526 6.76 8.08 8.90
N ARG A 527 6.71 6.86 9.45
CA ARG A 527 6.77 6.64 10.90
C ARG A 527 8.17 6.83 11.50
N LEU A 528 9.22 6.49 10.75
CA LEU A 528 10.59 6.85 11.08
C LEU A 528 10.76 8.38 11.17
N ALA A 529 10.16 9.13 10.23
CA ALA A 529 10.14 10.58 10.26
C ALA A 529 9.39 11.18 11.47
N ARG A 530 8.18 10.68 11.79
CA ARG A 530 7.44 11.12 12.99
C ARG A 530 8.24 10.93 14.27
N HIS A 531 8.83 9.74 14.44
CA HIS A 531 9.63 9.46 15.61
C HIS A 531 10.90 10.33 15.66
N HIS A 532 11.53 10.61 14.52
CA HIS A 532 12.65 11.56 14.44
C HIS A 532 12.24 12.97 14.87
N ALA A 533 11.09 13.47 14.40
CA ALA A 533 10.58 14.79 14.72
C ALA A 533 10.18 14.93 16.20
N ARG A 534 9.46 13.96 16.78
CA ARG A 534 9.14 13.93 18.23
C ARG A 534 10.40 13.97 19.11
N ASN A 535 11.47 13.31 18.69
CA ASN A 535 12.75 13.35 19.42
C ASN A 535 13.51 14.69 19.27
N ARG A 536 13.19 15.50 18.24
CA ARG A 536 13.69 16.88 18.06
C ARG A 536 12.87 17.89 18.86
N THR A 537 11.55 17.70 18.88
CA THR A 537 10.55 18.58 19.51
C THR A 537 9.50 17.72 20.20
N PRO A 538 9.59 17.47 21.52
CA PRO A 538 8.68 16.57 22.25
C PRO A 538 7.20 16.95 22.15
N ASP A 539 6.88 18.25 22.18
CA ASP A 539 5.53 18.79 21.99
C ASP A 539 5.15 18.96 20.50
N GLY A 540 6.11 18.78 19.59
CA GLY A 540 6.00 19.10 18.17
C GLY A 540 5.60 17.91 17.31
N GLN A 541 4.29 17.79 17.05
CA GLN A 541 3.73 16.85 16.07
C GLN A 541 4.02 17.35 14.64
N GLY A 542 5.26 17.18 14.19
CA GLY A 542 5.72 17.66 12.88
C GLY A 542 4.95 17.01 11.72
N GLU A 543 4.49 17.84 10.78
CA GLU A 543 3.68 17.42 9.64
C GLU A 543 4.52 16.71 8.58
N LEU A 544 3.93 15.72 7.90
CA LEU A 544 4.54 15.00 6.78
C LEU A 544 4.04 15.58 5.46
N LEU A 545 4.95 16.08 4.62
CA LEU A 545 4.63 16.71 3.34
C LEU A 545 5.01 15.80 2.16
N LEU A 546 4.01 15.29 1.45
CA LEU A 546 4.15 14.38 0.32
C LEU A 546 3.84 15.09 -1.00
N ILE A 547 4.63 14.85 -2.05
CA ILE A 547 4.31 15.29 -3.42
C ILE A 547 3.81 14.10 -4.24
N ASP A 548 2.53 14.15 -4.64
CA ASP A 548 1.85 13.14 -5.45
C ASP A 548 0.80 13.80 -6.37
N ASP A 549 1.07 13.82 -7.68
CA ASP A 549 0.13 14.31 -8.70
C ASP A 549 -0.97 13.30 -9.08
N SER A 550 -0.88 12.04 -8.64
CA SER A 550 -1.90 10.99 -8.91
C SER A 550 -3.07 11.01 -7.92
N GLY A 551 -2.88 11.67 -6.77
CA GLY A 551 -3.83 11.68 -5.65
C GLY A 551 -4.05 10.32 -4.98
N TYR A 552 -3.29 9.27 -5.34
CA TYR A 552 -3.38 7.95 -4.69
C TYR A 552 -3.12 8.07 -3.20
N TRP A 553 -2.07 8.78 -2.79
CA TRP A 553 -1.69 8.88 -1.39
C TRP A 553 -2.66 9.76 -0.59
N ALA A 554 -3.28 10.76 -1.22
CA ALA A 554 -4.36 11.52 -0.62
C ALA A 554 -5.58 10.63 -0.31
N ARG A 555 -5.97 9.75 -1.25
CA ARG A 555 -7.03 8.73 -1.04
C ARG A 555 -6.61 7.63 -0.07
N TYR A 556 -5.31 7.36 0.07
CA TYR A 556 -4.76 6.33 0.95
C TYR A 556 -4.81 6.75 2.43
N PHE A 557 -4.28 7.93 2.77
CA PHE A 557 -4.19 8.41 4.15
C PHE A 557 -5.46 9.13 4.64
N ASN A 558 -6.23 9.75 3.74
CA ASN A 558 -7.50 10.40 4.05
C ASN A 558 -8.64 9.92 3.11
N PRO A 559 -9.00 8.61 3.14
CA PRO A 559 -10.02 8.04 2.26
C PRO A 559 -11.40 8.68 2.45
N LEU A 560 -11.67 9.22 3.65
CA LEU A 560 -12.93 9.87 4.03
C LEU A 560 -13.00 11.36 3.66
N GLN A 561 -11.94 11.95 3.09
CA GLN A 561 -11.83 13.37 2.72
C GLN A 561 -12.20 14.35 3.86
N ARG A 562 -11.80 14.02 5.10
CA ARG A 562 -12.10 14.81 6.30
C ARG A 562 -11.06 15.91 6.55
N ALA A 563 -11.40 16.87 7.41
CA ALA A 563 -10.38 17.74 7.99
C ALA A 563 -9.31 16.91 8.72
N ASP A 564 -8.05 17.36 8.69
CA ASP A 564 -6.87 16.56 9.05
C ASP A 564 -6.97 15.89 10.44
N ALA A 565 -7.36 16.64 11.48
CA ALA A 565 -7.61 16.12 12.84
C ALA A 565 -8.75 15.08 12.96
N SER A 566 -9.38 14.69 11.85
CA SER A 566 -10.36 13.61 11.73
C SER A 566 -10.17 12.75 10.47
N ALA A 567 -9.00 12.84 9.83
CA ALA A 567 -8.55 11.90 8.80
C ALA A 567 -8.32 10.50 9.40
N LEU A 568 -8.06 9.52 8.53
CA LEU A 568 -7.72 8.17 8.99
C LEU A 568 -6.26 8.10 9.46
N VAL A 569 -5.35 8.81 8.78
CA VAL A 569 -4.02 9.15 9.30
C VAL A 569 -3.85 10.69 9.27
N PRO A 570 -4.10 11.39 10.39
CA PRO A 570 -3.87 12.84 10.53
C PRO A 570 -2.38 13.22 10.37
N GLY A 571 -2.08 14.49 10.13
CA GLY A 571 -0.71 15.01 10.02
C GLY A 571 0.01 14.63 8.72
N ILE A 572 -0.74 14.36 7.63
CA ILE A 572 -0.19 14.05 6.31
C ILE A 572 -0.79 14.99 5.26
N ARG A 573 0.06 15.86 4.70
CA ARG A 573 -0.29 16.79 3.65
C ARG A 573 0.21 16.29 2.31
N VAL A 574 -0.70 16.10 1.37
CA VAL A 574 -0.37 15.76 -0.03
C VAL A 574 -0.55 17.01 -0.90
N VAL A 575 0.47 17.32 -1.71
CA VAL A 575 0.46 18.41 -2.69
C VAL A 575 0.81 17.86 -4.08
N ALA A 576 0.38 18.55 -5.13
CA ALA A 576 0.47 18.03 -6.51
C ALA A 576 1.75 18.46 -7.26
N SER A 577 2.65 19.20 -6.63
CA SER A 577 3.85 19.75 -7.28
C SER A 577 4.94 20.16 -6.28
N LEU A 578 6.20 20.10 -6.72
CA LEU A 578 7.37 20.59 -5.99
C LEU A 578 7.28 22.10 -5.69
N ALA A 579 6.79 22.90 -6.64
CA ALA A 579 6.55 24.32 -6.41
C ALA A 579 5.54 24.58 -5.27
N GLN A 580 4.51 23.73 -5.11
CA GLN A 580 3.57 23.81 -3.99
C GLN A 580 4.24 23.45 -2.65
N ALA A 581 5.05 22.39 -2.62
CA ALA A 581 5.76 21.97 -1.42
C ALA A 581 6.76 23.03 -0.93
N LEU A 582 7.55 23.60 -1.85
CA LEU A 582 8.49 24.69 -1.58
C LEU A 582 7.78 25.97 -1.08
N ALA A 583 6.58 26.27 -1.58
CA ALA A 583 5.77 27.37 -1.06
C ALA A 583 5.29 27.08 0.37
N TYR A 584 4.85 25.85 0.65
CA TYR A 584 4.39 25.44 1.97
C TYR A 584 5.50 25.51 3.03
N GLN A 585 6.68 24.96 2.73
CA GLN A 585 7.87 25.01 3.60
C GLN A 585 8.26 26.45 3.95
N ARG A 586 8.30 27.36 2.96
CA ARG A 586 8.63 28.78 3.17
C ARG A 586 7.60 29.53 4.01
N GLN A 587 6.36 29.07 4.07
CA GLN A 587 5.29 29.70 4.86
C GLN A 587 5.28 29.21 6.32
N HIS A 588 5.61 27.94 6.57
CA HIS A 588 5.42 27.29 7.88
C HIS A 588 6.72 27.09 8.69
N GLY A 589 7.88 27.16 8.02
CA GLY A 589 9.19 27.04 8.66
C GLY A 589 9.61 25.60 8.96
N PRO A 590 10.92 25.36 9.21
CA PRO A 590 11.48 24.00 9.27
C PRO A 590 11.17 23.23 10.56
N GLU A 591 10.62 23.91 11.57
CA GLU A 591 10.24 23.29 12.85
C GLU A 591 8.86 22.61 12.78
N GLN A 592 7.97 23.05 11.89
CA GLN A 592 6.63 22.45 11.72
C GLN A 592 6.61 21.19 10.85
N LEU A 593 7.68 20.91 10.10
CA LEU A 593 7.79 19.73 9.23
C LEU A 593 8.63 18.62 9.89
N ALA A 594 8.15 17.38 9.83
CA ALA A 594 8.87 16.18 10.24
C ALA A 594 9.69 15.59 9.08
N ALA A 595 9.04 15.44 7.92
CA ALA A 595 9.70 14.98 6.69
C ALA A 595 9.00 15.50 5.44
N VAL A 596 9.77 15.45 4.37
CA VAL A 596 9.41 15.86 3.02
C VAL A 596 9.63 14.68 2.08
N ALA A 597 8.59 14.25 1.38
CA ALA A 597 8.59 13.06 0.53
C ALA A 597 8.28 13.42 -0.93
N CYS A 598 9.26 13.25 -1.82
CA CYS A 598 9.02 13.30 -3.26
C CYS A 598 8.57 11.91 -3.73
N ILE A 599 7.36 11.80 -4.31
CA ILE A 599 6.82 10.53 -4.81
C ILE A 599 6.60 10.58 -6.32
N GLN A 600 5.71 11.47 -6.79
CA GLN A 600 5.44 11.63 -8.21
C GLN A 600 4.98 13.06 -8.49
N ALA A 601 5.74 13.80 -9.28
CA ALA A 601 5.39 15.15 -9.72
C ALA A 601 6.07 15.49 -11.06
N ALA A 602 5.27 15.97 -12.01
CA ALA A 602 5.78 16.42 -13.31
C ALA A 602 6.78 17.59 -13.27
N ASP A 603 6.85 18.36 -12.16
CA ASP A 603 7.82 19.46 -11.97
C ASP A 603 9.08 19.07 -11.14
N ALA A 604 9.18 17.83 -10.67
CA ALA A 604 10.27 17.36 -9.82
C ALA A 604 11.45 16.79 -10.64
N SER A 605 12.19 17.65 -11.37
CA SER A 605 13.42 17.23 -12.06
C SER A 605 14.52 16.83 -11.07
N ALA A 606 15.51 16.06 -11.53
CA ALA A 606 16.62 15.62 -10.70
C ALA A 606 17.42 16.81 -10.11
N GLU A 607 17.62 17.86 -10.91
CA GLU A 607 18.31 19.09 -10.49
C GLU A 607 17.49 19.89 -9.46
N ALA A 608 16.16 19.88 -9.59
CA ALA A 608 15.25 20.55 -8.66
C ALA A 608 15.18 19.79 -7.31
N CYS A 609 15.13 18.46 -7.37
CA CYS A 609 15.27 17.59 -6.20
C CYS A 609 16.64 17.78 -5.52
N ASP A 610 17.76 17.73 -6.26
CA ASP A 610 19.11 18.00 -5.74
C ASP A 610 19.25 19.42 -5.14
N ALA A 611 18.52 20.42 -5.64
CA ALA A 611 18.48 21.75 -5.04
C ALA A 611 17.78 21.72 -3.68
N TRP A 612 16.65 21.03 -3.59
CA TRP A 612 15.85 20.94 -2.37
C TRP A 612 16.50 20.05 -1.30
N LEU A 613 17.13 18.93 -1.69
CA LEU A 613 17.90 18.07 -0.78
C LEU A 613 19.04 18.85 -0.08
N ARG A 614 19.66 19.82 -0.77
CA ARG A 614 20.63 20.75 -0.19
C ARG A 614 20.02 21.84 0.69
N GLU A 615 18.76 22.23 0.49
CA GLU A 615 18.02 23.14 1.37
C GLU A 615 17.57 22.44 2.67
N LEU A 616 17.21 21.15 2.58
CA LEU A 616 16.80 20.33 3.72
C LEU A 616 18.00 19.86 4.56
N ALA A 617 19.19 19.74 3.97
CA ALA A 617 20.40 19.29 4.66
C ALA A 617 20.72 20.15 5.91
N GLY A 618 20.69 19.51 7.09
CA GLY A 618 20.94 20.18 8.38
C GLY A 618 19.73 20.90 9.00
N SER A 619 18.57 20.94 8.33
CA SER A 619 17.34 21.54 8.87
C SER A 619 16.66 20.72 9.97
N GLY A 620 17.00 19.43 10.09
CA GLY A 620 16.32 18.46 10.96
C GLY A 620 14.98 17.93 10.41
N ILE A 621 14.57 18.37 9.21
CA ILE A 621 13.53 17.71 8.42
C ILE A 621 14.19 16.52 7.70
N LEU A 622 13.60 15.32 7.76
CA LEU A 622 14.11 14.21 6.96
C LEU A 622 13.67 14.32 5.50
N SER A 623 14.61 14.15 4.58
CA SER A 623 14.34 14.06 3.14
C SER A 623 14.05 12.61 2.72
N LEU A 624 12.94 12.39 2.01
CA LEU A 624 12.50 11.09 1.51
C LEU A 624 12.30 11.15 -0.01
N VAL A 625 12.94 10.22 -0.72
CA VAL A 625 12.66 9.92 -2.13
C VAL A 625 11.94 8.59 -2.20
N VAL A 626 10.77 8.55 -2.84
CA VAL A 626 10.01 7.33 -3.10
C VAL A 626 10.10 7.03 -4.59
N GLU A 627 10.41 5.79 -4.96
CA GLU A 627 10.45 5.34 -6.35
C GLU A 627 9.10 4.74 -6.75
N PRO A 628 8.23 5.46 -7.50
CA PRO A 628 6.88 5.01 -7.86
C PRO A 628 6.91 4.07 -9.08
N ALA A 629 8.02 3.35 -9.28
CA ALA A 629 8.41 2.77 -10.56
C ALA A 629 7.30 1.91 -11.17
N ARG A 630 6.92 2.20 -12.41
CA ARG A 630 5.98 1.38 -13.23
C ARG A 630 6.67 0.72 -14.42
N GLN A 631 8.01 0.80 -14.48
CA GLN A 631 8.85 0.24 -15.55
C GLN A 631 10.11 -0.35 -14.93
N ALA A 632 10.45 -1.59 -15.31
CA ALA A 632 11.60 -2.28 -14.75
C ALA A 632 12.92 -1.69 -15.29
N GLY A 633 13.89 -1.50 -14.40
CA GLY A 633 15.23 -1.00 -14.75
C GLY A 633 15.34 0.52 -14.91
N HIS A 634 14.27 1.29 -14.70
CA HIS A 634 14.34 2.74 -14.58
C HIS A 634 14.42 3.15 -13.10
N TRP A 635 15.50 3.85 -12.73
CA TRP A 635 15.78 4.27 -11.35
C TRP A 635 16.10 5.78 -11.30
N PRO A 636 15.10 6.68 -11.23
CA PRO A 636 15.26 8.12 -11.02
C PRO A 636 16.34 8.53 -10.00
N LEU A 637 16.49 7.78 -8.90
CA LEU A 637 17.54 7.92 -7.89
C LEU A 637 18.98 8.03 -8.44
N LEU A 638 19.26 7.39 -9.59
CA LEU A 638 20.56 7.44 -10.28
C LEU A 638 20.84 8.80 -10.95
N ALA A 639 19.83 9.65 -11.15
CA ALA A 639 19.99 11.00 -11.69
C ALA A 639 20.29 12.05 -10.62
N LEU A 640 19.98 11.76 -9.34
CA LEU A 640 20.24 12.66 -8.20
C LEU A 640 21.73 12.62 -7.81
N CYS A 641 22.39 13.78 -7.79
CA CYS A 641 23.74 13.94 -7.24
C CYS A 641 23.77 13.88 -5.70
N GLU A 642 22.65 14.21 -5.04
CA GLU A 642 22.58 14.29 -3.57
C GLU A 642 22.07 12.99 -2.92
N SER A 643 22.43 12.82 -1.64
CA SER A 643 22.05 11.69 -0.78
C SER A 643 20.88 12.07 0.14
N PRO A 644 19.63 11.60 -0.14
CA PRO A 644 18.49 11.79 0.76
C PRO A 644 18.66 11.01 2.07
N ASP A 645 17.89 11.36 3.10
CA ASP A 645 17.93 10.67 4.40
C ASP A 645 17.28 9.29 4.32
N LEU A 646 16.19 9.19 3.56
CA LEU A 646 15.38 8.00 3.35
C LEU A 646 15.14 7.76 1.85
N ILE A 647 15.15 6.50 1.44
CA ILE A 647 14.76 6.07 0.09
C ILE A 647 13.74 4.94 0.24
N VAL A 648 12.61 5.02 -0.47
CA VAL A 648 11.58 3.97 -0.49
C VAL A 648 11.48 3.39 -1.89
N LEU A 649 11.56 2.07 -1.99
CA LEU A 649 11.54 1.30 -3.23
C LEU A 649 10.37 0.31 -3.20
N GLY A 650 9.56 0.29 -4.27
CA GLY A 650 8.43 -0.61 -4.42
C GLY A 650 8.72 -1.89 -5.20
N GLU A 651 7.67 -2.47 -5.79
CA GLU A 651 7.63 -3.78 -6.45
C GLU A 651 8.60 -3.91 -7.64
N GLY A 652 9.12 -2.79 -8.16
CA GLY A 652 10.22 -2.76 -9.12
C GLY A 652 11.51 -3.46 -8.63
N LEU A 653 11.68 -3.62 -7.31
CA LEU A 653 12.75 -4.43 -6.70
C LEU A 653 12.80 -5.86 -7.25
N SER A 654 11.64 -6.50 -7.48
CA SER A 654 11.53 -7.86 -8.00
C SER A 654 11.28 -7.91 -9.52
N GLY A 655 11.34 -6.75 -10.19
CA GLY A 655 10.89 -6.63 -11.58
C GLY A 655 9.38 -6.83 -11.75
N PHE A 656 8.59 -6.48 -10.73
CA PHE A 656 7.13 -6.66 -10.71
C PHE A 656 6.70 -8.13 -10.81
N GLN A 657 7.53 -9.06 -10.34
CA GLN A 657 7.26 -10.52 -10.35
C GLN A 657 6.75 -11.04 -9.00
N ALA A 658 7.05 -10.34 -7.90
CA ALA A 658 6.64 -10.70 -6.54
C ALA A 658 6.49 -9.44 -5.65
N PRO A 659 5.54 -9.39 -4.69
CA PRO A 659 5.45 -8.26 -3.77
C PRO A 659 6.68 -8.19 -2.86
N LEU A 660 7.38 -7.05 -2.92
CA LEU A 660 8.50 -6.70 -2.05
C LEU A 660 8.69 -5.18 -2.12
N GLY A 661 8.86 -4.54 -0.96
CA GLY A 661 9.27 -3.15 -0.83
C GLY A 661 10.51 -3.02 0.07
N ALA A 662 11.17 -1.86 0.03
CA ALA A 662 12.27 -1.55 0.94
C ALA A 662 12.27 -0.08 1.35
N CYS A 663 12.57 0.19 2.62
CA CYS A 663 13.01 1.50 3.11
C CYS A 663 14.51 1.42 3.39
N LEU A 664 15.29 2.17 2.63
CA LEU A 664 16.71 2.40 2.85
C LEU A 664 16.87 3.62 3.74
N VAL A 665 17.63 3.45 4.83
CA VAL A 665 17.87 4.48 5.83
C VAL A 665 19.35 4.84 5.81
N HIS A 666 19.67 6.09 5.44
CA HIS A 666 21.05 6.60 5.40
C HIS A 666 21.66 6.50 6.80
N GLU A 667 22.93 6.08 6.91
CA GLU A 667 23.61 5.84 8.19
C GLU A 667 23.60 7.01 9.20
N ARG A 668 23.43 8.27 8.72
CA ARG A 668 23.29 9.47 9.57
C ARG A 668 21.96 9.57 10.31
N VAL A 669 20.93 8.88 9.81
CA VAL A 669 19.58 8.90 10.40
C VAL A 669 19.53 7.97 11.60
N LYS A 670 19.32 8.54 12.79
CA LYS A 670 19.04 7.80 14.01
C LYS A 670 17.78 6.95 13.84
N ASN A 671 17.93 5.62 13.81
CA ASN A 671 16.84 4.68 13.53
C ASN A 671 16.36 3.96 14.81
N PRO A 672 15.09 4.10 15.23
CA PRO A 672 14.52 3.51 16.43
C PRO A 672 14.14 2.02 16.30
N TRP A 673 14.27 1.42 15.11
CA TRP A 673 14.12 -0.03 14.92
C TRP A 673 15.38 -0.80 15.36
N LEU A 674 16.48 -0.09 15.68
CA LEU A 674 17.76 -0.68 16.13
C LEU A 674 17.89 -0.82 17.67
N MET A 675 16.92 -0.34 18.45
CA MET A 675 17.14 0.00 19.88
C MET A 675 17.20 -1.21 20.82
N THR A 676 16.29 -2.18 20.68
CA THR A 676 16.28 -3.41 21.51
C THR A 676 15.80 -4.63 20.71
N PRO A 677 16.11 -5.87 21.18
CA PRO A 677 15.61 -7.09 20.56
C PRO A 677 14.10 -7.09 20.31
N ASN A 678 13.34 -6.70 21.34
CA ASN A 678 11.89 -6.75 21.35
C ASN A 678 11.23 -5.65 20.49
N GLU A 679 11.94 -4.57 20.14
CA GLU A 679 11.35 -3.46 19.36
C GLU A 679 11.60 -3.60 17.86
N SER A 680 12.70 -4.24 17.47
CA SER A 680 13.09 -4.44 16.06
C SER A 680 12.09 -5.27 15.24
N TYR A 681 11.29 -6.11 15.92
CA TYR A 681 10.29 -6.99 15.32
C TYR A 681 8.85 -6.45 15.43
N VAL A 682 8.66 -5.39 16.24
CA VAL A 682 7.33 -5.03 16.77
C VAL A 682 6.89 -3.66 16.31
N ARG A 683 7.83 -2.75 16.03
CA ARG A 683 7.52 -1.44 15.45
C ARG A 683 7.14 -1.51 13.95
N HIS A 684 7.46 -2.59 13.23
CA HIS A 684 7.01 -2.84 11.84
C HIS A 684 7.09 -4.34 11.50
N VAL A 685 6.13 -4.88 10.75
CA VAL A 685 6.29 -6.21 10.09
C VAL A 685 7.34 -6.09 8.98
N MET A 686 8.36 -6.95 9.02
CA MET A 686 9.34 -7.06 7.94
C MET A 686 8.97 -8.22 7.01
N SER A 687 9.28 -8.11 5.72
CA SER A 687 9.07 -9.20 4.76
C SER A 687 9.89 -10.43 5.15
N ASN A 688 9.21 -11.54 5.39
CA ASN A 688 9.78 -12.81 5.82
C ASN A 688 9.60 -13.92 4.76
N PHE A 689 9.43 -13.52 3.50
CA PHE A 689 9.24 -14.41 2.35
C PHE A 689 10.56 -14.53 1.56
N GLY A 690 11.12 -15.73 1.46
CA GLY A 690 12.47 -15.91 0.89
C GLY A 690 12.56 -15.89 -0.63
N LEU A 691 11.51 -16.33 -1.34
CA LEU A 691 11.48 -16.30 -2.81
C LEU A 691 11.45 -14.86 -3.38
N PRO A 692 10.69 -13.88 -2.82
CA PRO A 692 10.81 -12.47 -3.20
C PRO A 692 12.24 -11.91 -3.05
N PHE A 693 12.99 -12.29 -2.01
CA PHE A 693 14.40 -11.89 -1.89
C PHE A 693 15.28 -12.49 -2.98
N LYS A 694 15.05 -13.76 -3.34
CA LYS A 694 15.78 -14.41 -4.43
C LYS A 694 15.49 -13.76 -5.79
N LEU A 695 14.21 -13.51 -6.09
CA LEU A 695 13.78 -12.82 -7.31
C LEU A 695 14.33 -11.38 -7.39
N ALA A 696 14.35 -10.65 -6.27
CA ALA A 696 14.94 -9.31 -6.21
C ALA A 696 16.46 -9.34 -6.40
N PHE A 697 17.17 -10.28 -5.75
CA PHE A 697 18.60 -10.48 -5.98
C PHE A 697 18.92 -10.78 -7.44
N GLU A 698 18.20 -11.72 -8.06
CA GLU A 698 18.38 -12.11 -9.47
C GLU A 698 18.08 -10.94 -10.42
N HIS A 699 17.00 -10.18 -10.17
CA HIS A 699 16.62 -9.00 -10.95
C HIS A 699 17.65 -7.86 -10.87
N LEU A 700 18.09 -7.50 -9.66
CA LEU A 700 19.08 -6.45 -9.43
C LEU A 700 20.46 -6.85 -9.96
N MET A 701 20.86 -8.12 -9.84
CA MET A 701 22.08 -8.64 -10.45
C MET A 701 22.05 -8.51 -11.98
N ALA A 702 20.95 -8.86 -12.63
CA ALA A 702 20.81 -8.75 -14.09
C ALA A 702 20.99 -7.31 -14.60
N GLN A 703 20.68 -6.30 -13.79
CA GLN A 703 20.85 -4.88 -14.13
C GLN A 703 22.23 -4.32 -13.75
N PHE A 704 22.73 -4.66 -12.55
CA PHE A 704 23.88 -3.97 -11.97
C PHE A 704 25.22 -4.72 -12.10
N ALA A 705 25.24 -6.01 -12.46
CA ALA A 705 26.46 -6.83 -12.49
C ALA A 705 27.65 -6.19 -13.26
N ALA A 706 27.38 -5.47 -14.35
CA ALA A 706 28.41 -4.78 -15.15
C ALA A 706 29.01 -3.53 -14.48
N GLY A 707 28.38 -3.00 -13.42
CA GLY A 707 28.84 -1.83 -12.66
C GLY A 707 29.47 -2.16 -11.30
N LEU A 708 29.39 -3.42 -10.84
CA LEU A 708 29.93 -3.84 -9.53
C LEU A 708 31.45 -3.95 -9.55
N SER A 709 32.10 -3.42 -8.52
CA SER A 709 33.54 -3.57 -8.28
C SER A 709 33.95 -5.02 -7.98
N VAL A 710 35.24 -5.31 -8.12
CA VAL A 710 35.81 -6.64 -7.86
C VAL A 710 35.60 -7.08 -6.40
N ASP A 711 35.57 -6.14 -5.44
CA ASP A 711 35.35 -6.44 -4.03
C ASP A 711 33.86 -6.63 -3.71
N GLU A 712 32.93 -5.84 -4.27
CA GLU A 712 31.49 -6.10 -4.16
C GLU A 712 31.11 -7.47 -4.74
N GLN A 713 31.63 -7.80 -5.93
CA GLN A 713 31.46 -9.13 -6.52
C GLN A 713 32.07 -10.25 -5.66
N ARG A 714 33.16 -9.97 -4.91
CA ARG A 714 33.75 -10.94 -3.97
C ARG A 714 32.85 -11.11 -2.75
N GLU A 715 32.30 -10.03 -2.21
CA GLU A 715 31.44 -10.09 -1.02
C GLU A 715 30.11 -10.76 -1.31
N LEU A 716 29.47 -10.50 -2.46
CA LEU A 716 28.29 -11.24 -2.92
C LEU A 716 28.52 -12.76 -2.97
N ARG A 717 29.71 -13.21 -3.36
CA ARG A 717 30.11 -14.63 -3.34
C ARG A 717 30.41 -15.14 -1.93
N ARG A 718 30.94 -14.30 -1.02
CA ARG A 718 31.15 -14.66 0.39
C ARG A 718 29.83 -14.83 1.13
N ILE A 719 28.89 -13.90 0.97
CA ILE A 719 27.54 -13.97 1.56
C ILE A 719 26.85 -15.29 1.17
N ALA A 720 26.83 -15.65 -0.11
CA ALA A 720 26.25 -16.93 -0.58
C ALA A 720 26.92 -18.18 0.03
N SER A 721 28.21 -18.10 0.41
CA SER A 721 29.02 -19.25 0.83
C SER A 721 29.30 -19.33 2.34
N SER A 722 28.91 -18.32 3.13
CA SER A 722 29.21 -18.23 4.58
C SER A 722 28.06 -17.60 5.37
N SER A 723 27.64 -18.25 6.46
CA SER A 723 26.74 -17.67 7.45
C SER A 723 27.36 -16.45 8.13
N GLU A 724 28.68 -16.47 8.40
CA GLU A 724 29.37 -15.32 8.98
C GLU A 724 29.39 -14.11 8.04
N ALA A 725 29.67 -14.31 6.75
CA ALA A 725 29.59 -13.22 5.77
C ALA A 725 28.14 -12.68 5.62
N THR A 726 27.13 -13.56 5.69
CA THR A 726 25.72 -13.16 5.70
C THR A 726 25.39 -12.30 6.94
N TYR A 727 25.81 -12.73 8.13
CA TYR A 727 25.65 -11.98 9.37
C TYR A 727 26.31 -10.60 9.31
N GLN A 728 27.57 -10.52 8.88
CA GLN A 728 28.30 -9.24 8.74
C GLN A 728 27.65 -8.31 7.70
N ALA A 729 27.17 -8.84 6.57
CA ALA A 729 26.44 -8.06 5.59
C ALA A 729 25.13 -7.46 6.14
N HIS A 730 24.40 -8.20 7.00
CA HIS A 730 23.23 -7.64 7.71
C HIS A 730 23.60 -6.61 8.79
N LEU A 731 24.76 -6.71 9.44
CA LEU A 731 25.25 -5.66 10.35
C LEU A 731 25.60 -4.34 9.62
N CYS A 732 26.08 -4.42 8.38
CA CYS A 732 26.46 -3.28 7.56
C CYS A 732 25.24 -2.67 6.83
N TYR A 733 24.56 -3.48 6.02
CA TYR A 733 23.60 -3.05 5.00
C TYR A 733 22.14 -3.44 5.27
N GLY A 734 21.88 -4.30 6.26
CA GLY A 734 20.54 -4.82 6.59
C GLY A 734 20.05 -4.45 7.99
N ASN A 735 19.15 -5.26 8.55
CA ASN A 735 18.69 -5.10 9.93
C ASN A 735 19.73 -5.62 10.94
N ARG A 736 20.69 -4.75 11.25
CA ARG A 736 21.71 -4.92 12.30
C ARG A 736 21.13 -5.29 13.67
N GLY A 737 19.94 -4.81 14.02
CA GLY A 737 19.27 -5.14 15.27
C GLY A 737 18.92 -6.62 15.31
N TYR A 738 18.09 -7.06 14.37
CA TYR A 738 17.61 -8.44 14.27
C TYR A 738 18.75 -9.46 14.09
N ALA A 739 19.77 -9.13 13.28
CA ALA A 739 20.95 -9.98 13.08
C ALA A 739 21.70 -10.30 14.39
N LYS A 740 21.81 -9.33 15.32
CA LYS A 740 22.45 -9.56 16.62
C LYS A 740 21.65 -10.52 17.51
N ILE A 741 20.32 -10.41 17.51
CA ILE A 741 19.44 -11.34 18.23
C ILE A 741 19.64 -12.77 17.69
N ALA A 742 19.70 -12.89 16.36
CA ALA A 742 19.89 -14.15 15.67
C ALA A 742 21.18 -14.85 16.10
N ARG A 743 22.31 -14.12 16.12
CA ARG A 743 23.59 -14.65 16.61
C ARG A 743 23.54 -15.00 18.11
N MET A 744 22.96 -14.13 18.94
CA MET A 744 22.81 -14.33 20.40
C MET A 744 21.96 -15.55 20.78
N HIS A 745 21.01 -15.96 19.92
CA HIS A 745 20.13 -17.11 20.15
C HIS A 745 20.41 -18.31 19.24
N GLY A 746 21.26 -18.16 18.22
CA GLY A 746 21.71 -19.24 17.32
C GLY A 746 20.82 -19.49 16.09
N PHE A 747 19.98 -18.53 15.69
CA PHE A 747 19.08 -18.65 14.52
C PHE A 747 19.59 -17.95 13.24
N ASP A 748 20.88 -17.58 13.20
CA ASP A 748 21.54 -16.89 12.08
C ASP A 748 22.24 -17.80 11.06
N GLY A 749 22.22 -19.12 11.29
CA GLY A 749 22.81 -20.09 10.37
C GLY A 749 22.01 -20.24 9.07
N ARG A 750 22.58 -20.97 8.11
CA ARG A 750 21.94 -21.23 6.81
C ARG A 750 21.00 -22.42 6.89
N PHE A 751 19.78 -22.25 6.38
CA PHE A 751 18.79 -23.32 6.27
C PHE A 751 18.91 -24.03 4.91
N HIS A 752 18.82 -25.36 4.92
CA HIS A 752 18.74 -26.21 3.73
C HIS A 752 17.90 -27.47 3.99
N GLU A 753 17.59 -28.24 2.94
CA GLU A 753 16.76 -29.47 3.01
C GLU A 753 15.39 -29.26 3.67
N ALA A 754 14.90 -28.03 3.76
CA ALA A 754 13.69 -27.69 4.47
C ALA A 754 12.45 -28.26 3.78
N ARG A 755 11.73 -29.18 4.42
CA ARG A 755 10.51 -29.80 3.91
C ARG A 755 9.50 -30.10 5.01
N GLY A 756 8.24 -29.72 4.78
CA GLY A 756 7.17 -29.95 5.75
C GLY A 756 7.46 -29.24 7.07
N VAL A 757 7.57 -30.00 8.15
CA VAL A 757 7.91 -29.51 9.50
C VAL A 757 9.41 -29.59 9.84
N ARG A 758 10.29 -29.98 8.90
CA ARG A 758 11.72 -30.25 9.19
C ARG A 758 12.65 -29.41 8.32
N SER A 759 13.78 -28.99 8.88
CA SER A 759 14.86 -28.31 8.15
C SER A 759 16.23 -28.63 8.73
N ARG A 760 17.30 -28.38 7.96
CA ARG A 760 18.68 -28.44 8.46
C ARG A 760 19.27 -27.04 8.61
N LEU A 761 19.80 -26.76 9.79
CA LEU A 761 20.50 -25.52 10.14
C LEU A 761 22.01 -25.77 10.15
N MET A 762 22.74 -25.01 9.35
CA MET A 762 24.20 -25.10 9.21
C MET A 762 24.89 -23.77 9.58
N HIS A 763 25.82 -23.85 10.52
CA HIS A 763 26.78 -22.78 10.84
C HIS A 763 28.15 -23.10 10.23
N ASP A 764 28.93 -22.08 9.88
CA ASP A 764 30.20 -22.27 9.16
C ASP A 764 31.22 -23.07 10.00
N GLY A 765 31.53 -24.30 9.55
CA GLY A 765 32.46 -25.21 10.22
C GLY A 765 31.81 -26.16 11.24
N GLU A 766 30.51 -26.02 11.51
CA GLU A 766 29.74 -26.94 12.35
C GLU A 766 29.02 -28.02 11.51
N PRO A 767 28.74 -29.21 12.08
CA PRO A 767 27.81 -30.16 11.45
C PRO A 767 26.39 -29.58 11.42
N SER A 768 25.62 -29.87 10.37
CA SER A 768 24.24 -29.40 10.28
C SER A 768 23.32 -30.09 11.30
N ARG A 769 22.50 -29.29 11.98
CA ARG A 769 21.52 -29.72 12.99
C ARG A 769 20.15 -29.87 12.36
N GLU A 770 19.38 -30.88 12.76
CA GLU A 770 17.97 -31.00 12.36
C GLU A 770 17.09 -30.18 13.31
N ILE A 771 16.23 -29.35 12.71
CA ILE A 771 15.29 -28.47 13.40
C ILE A 771 13.86 -28.85 13.02
N ILE A 772 13.01 -29.10 14.03
CA ILE A 772 11.56 -29.13 13.87
C ILE A 772 11.06 -27.69 13.82
N ASP A 773 10.57 -27.25 12.68
CA ASP A 773 10.10 -25.87 12.47
C ASP A 773 8.63 -25.75 12.86
N CYS A 774 8.39 -25.15 14.02
CA CYS A 774 7.05 -24.79 14.51
C CYS A 774 6.92 -23.28 14.76
N PHE A 775 7.83 -22.51 14.15
CA PHE A 775 7.69 -21.08 13.91
C PHE A 775 6.92 -20.86 12.60
N VAL A 776 7.23 -21.63 11.55
CA VAL A 776 6.47 -21.75 10.28
C VAL A 776 6.16 -20.38 9.68
N ASN A 777 7.16 -19.50 9.71
CA ASN A 777 7.07 -18.11 9.29
C ASN A 777 5.89 -17.33 9.94
N VAL A 778 5.67 -17.56 11.24
CA VAL A 778 4.52 -17.08 12.03
C VAL A 778 3.17 -17.61 11.51
N GLY A 779 3.12 -18.92 11.19
CA GLY A 779 1.90 -19.63 10.81
C GLY A 779 1.46 -19.44 9.35
N THR A 780 2.31 -18.90 8.48
CA THR A 780 1.96 -18.62 7.07
C THR A 780 2.24 -19.77 6.10
N CYS A 781 2.64 -20.95 6.57
CA CYS A 781 2.89 -22.14 5.73
C CYS A 781 2.10 -23.38 6.20
N PRO A 782 0.79 -23.48 5.87
CA PRO A 782 -0.08 -24.52 6.39
C PRO A 782 0.26 -25.92 5.87
N ARG A 783 0.90 -26.07 4.70
CA ARG A 783 1.35 -27.39 4.18
C ARG A 783 2.80 -27.73 4.55
N GLY A 784 3.49 -26.81 5.21
CA GLY A 784 4.89 -26.93 5.59
C GLY A 784 5.86 -26.65 4.44
N LEU A 785 7.12 -26.44 4.80
CA LEU A 785 8.16 -25.83 3.97
C LEU A 785 8.34 -26.56 2.62
N ASN A 786 8.56 -25.79 1.55
CA ASN A 786 8.85 -26.23 0.18
C ASN A 786 8.00 -27.44 -0.30
N PRO A 787 6.66 -27.30 -0.38
CA PRO A 787 5.77 -28.39 -0.78
C PRO A 787 5.98 -28.73 -2.26
N LEU A 788 6.40 -29.99 -2.52
CA LEU A 788 6.95 -30.42 -3.81
C LEU A 788 5.95 -30.40 -4.97
N ASP A 789 4.65 -30.46 -4.70
CA ASP A 789 3.60 -30.42 -5.71
C ASP A 789 3.55 -29.06 -6.44
N VAL A 790 4.00 -27.97 -5.80
CA VAL A 790 4.11 -26.63 -6.41
C VAL A 790 4.95 -26.65 -7.69
N ILE A 791 5.93 -27.55 -7.81
CA ILE A 791 6.73 -27.70 -9.04
C ILE A 791 5.84 -28.14 -10.21
N GLU A 792 5.13 -29.27 -10.04
CA GLU A 792 4.37 -29.89 -11.12
C GLU A 792 3.01 -29.21 -11.34
N GLN A 793 2.37 -28.69 -10.28
CA GLN A 793 1.04 -28.08 -10.34
C GLN A 793 1.04 -26.57 -10.55
N VAL A 794 2.07 -25.85 -10.10
CA VAL A 794 2.14 -24.38 -10.24
C VAL A 794 3.22 -23.97 -11.23
N ALA A 795 4.49 -24.22 -10.93
CA ALA A 795 5.61 -23.70 -11.73
C ALA A 795 5.56 -24.15 -13.20
N ARG A 796 5.17 -25.41 -13.45
CA ARG A 796 5.10 -26.00 -14.80
C ARG A 796 3.74 -25.88 -15.51
N GLN A 797 2.69 -25.47 -14.80
CA GLN A 797 1.31 -25.35 -15.32
C GLN A 797 0.75 -23.92 -15.27
N HIS A 798 1.58 -22.92 -14.93
CA HIS A 798 1.14 -21.52 -14.90
C HIS A 798 0.95 -20.95 -16.31
N ASP A 799 -0.31 -20.77 -16.73
CA ASP A 799 -0.68 -20.08 -17.97
C ASP A 799 -0.96 -18.60 -17.67
N THR A 800 -0.14 -17.70 -18.22
CA THR A 800 -0.22 -16.25 -18.00
C THR A 800 -1.50 -15.60 -18.55
N ARG A 801 -2.36 -16.36 -19.24
CA ARG A 801 -3.66 -15.92 -19.78
C ARG A 801 -4.84 -16.38 -18.91
N ARG A 802 -4.62 -17.29 -17.95
CA ARG A 802 -5.65 -17.80 -17.03
C ARG A 802 -5.80 -16.85 -15.85
N ASP A 803 -7.05 -16.56 -15.46
CA ASP A 803 -7.31 -15.74 -14.28
C ASP A 803 -7.44 -16.60 -13.03
N TYR A 804 -6.29 -16.87 -12.42
CA TYR A 804 -6.20 -17.55 -11.13
C TYR A 804 -6.80 -16.71 -9.99
N TRP A 805 -6.91 -15.38 -10.13
CA TRP A 805 -7.56 -14.54 -9.12
C TRP A 805 -9.07 -14.78 -9.08
N GLY A 806 -9.79 -14.66 -10.19
CA GLY A 806 -11.23 -14.95 -10.24
C GLY A 806 -11.59 -16.38 -9.82
N GLU A 807 -10.76 -17.37 -10.19
CA GLU A 807 -10.90 -18.74 -9.68
C GLU A 807 -10.72 -18.83 -8.16
N LEU A 808 -9.76 -18.10 -7.59
CA LEU A 808 -9.56 -18.02 -6.15
C LEU A 808 -10.70 -17.28 -5.44
N GLN A 809 -11.23 -16.19 -6.01
CA GLN A 809 -12.41 -15.49 -5.50
C GLN A 809 -13.60 -16.47 -5.39
N GLY A 810 -13.85 -17.29 -6.41
CA GLY A 810 -14.87 -18.33 -6.38
C GLY A 810 -14.65 -19.41 -5.31
N LEU A 811 -13.40 -19.87 -5.12
CA LEU A 811 -13.07 -20.83 -4.06
C LEU A 811 -13.21 -20.23 -2.65
N LEU A 812 -12.87 -18.96 -2.47
CA LEU A 812 -13.04 -18.24 -1.20
C LEU A 812 -14.53 -17.99 -0.90
N GLN A 813 -15.32 -17.61 -1.91
CA GLN A 813 -16.78 -17.49 -1.81
C GLN A 813 -17.41 -18.83 -1.40
N HIS A 814 -17.00 -19.94 -2.03
CA HIS A 814 -17.52 -21.28 -1.69
C HIS A 814 -17.23 -21.66 -0.23
N ASN A 815 -16.00 -21.43 0.25
CA ASN A 815 -15.57 -21.83 1.59
C ASN A 815 -16.09 -20.93 2.73
N THR A 816 -16.52 -19.70 2.42
CA THR A 816 -16.88 -18.71 3.47
C THR A 816 -18.31 -18.18 3.38
N GLY A 817 -18.95 -18.24 2.21
CA GLY A 817 -20.25 -17.63 1.95
C GLY A 817 -20.21 -16.12 1.68
N LEU A 818 -19.04 -15.47 1.74
CA LEU A 818 -18.88 -14.05 1.45
C LEU A 818 -18.71 -13.82 -0.06
N PRO A 819 -19.55 -13.00 -0.73
CA PRO A 819 -19.56 -12.89 -2.18
C PRO A 819 -18.39 -12.09 -2.76
N MET A 820 -17.82 -11.17 -2.01
CA MET A 820 -16.72 -10.31 -2.48
C MET A 820 -15.41 -10.71 -1.81
N ALA A 821 -14.36 -10.84 -2.60
CA ALA A 821 -12.98 -10.94 -2.15
C ALA A 821 -12.15 -9.85 -2.83
N LEU A 822 -11.55 -8.95 -2.06
CA LEU A 822 -10.63 -7.90 -2.54
C LEU A 822 -9.19 -8.30 -2.21
N PRO A 823 -8.22 -8.02 -3.09
CA PRO A 823 -6.84 -8.44 -2.89
C PRO A 823 -6.06 -7.49 -1.98
N ALA A 824 -4.99 -8.01 -1.39
CA ALA A 824 -4.00 -7.22 -0.66
C ALA A 824 -2.61 -7.87 -0.74
N SER A 825 -1.56 -7.10 -0.47
CA SER A 825 -0.17 -7.54 -0.54
C SER A 825 0.23 -8.46 0.61
N SER A 826 -0.43 -8.34 1.78
CA SER A 826 0.03 -8.87 3.07
C SER A 826 -1.09 -8.88 4.11
N ASN A 827 -0.84 -9.48 5.28
CA ASN A 827 -1.69 -9.36 6.47
C ASN A 827 -2.01 -7.89 6.81
N VAL A 828 -0.97 -7.04 6.90
CA VAL A 828 -1.10 -5.62 7.28
C VAL A 828 -2.00 -4.91 6.27
N THR A 829 -1.72 -5.06 4.98
CA THR A 829 -2.47 -4.36 3.92
C THR A 829 -3.90 -4.86 3.74
N ALA A 830 -4.21 -6.10 4.17
CA ALA A 830 -5.57 -6.60 4.29
C ALA A 830 -6.35 -5.93 5.45
N VAL A 831 -5.73 -5.76 6.62
CA VAL A 831 -6.33 -5.03 7.76
C VAL A 831 -6.59 -3.57 7.40
N GLU A 832 -5.62 -2.89 6.76
CA GLU A 832 -5.80 -1.52 6.26
C GLU A 832 -6.98 -1.40 5.29
N ALA A 833 -7.09 -2.35 4.36
CA ALA A 833 -8.16 -2.39 3.36
C ALA A 833 -9.52 -2.63 4.03
N ALA A 834 -9.60 -3.55 4.99
CA ALA A 834 -10.81 -3.85 5.75
C ALA A 834 -11.29 -2.67 6.60
N LEU A 835 -10.40 -2.01 7.34
CA LEU A 835 -10.70 -0.80 8.12
C LEU A 835 -11.14 0.37 7.23
N THR A 836 -10.42 0.59 6.12
CA THR A 836 -10.77 1.62 5.13
C THR A 836 -12.16 1.37 4.54
N LEU A 837 -12.44 0.13 4.14
CA LEU A 837 -13.68 -0.26 3.50
C LEU A 837 -14.88 -0.19 4.46
N GLY A 838 -14.73 -0.63 5.71
CA GLY A 838 -15.79 -0.54 6.72
C GLY A 838 -16.13 0.91 7.09
N LEU A 839 -15.14 1.80 7.19
CA LEU A 839 -15.38 3.23 7.38
C LEU A 839 -16.02 3.88 6.14
N LEU A 840 -15.63 3.47 4.92
CA LEU A 840 -16.26 3.92 3.67
C LEU A 840 -17.71 3.43 3.52
N ALA A 841 -18.05 2.25 4.03
CA ALA A 841 -19.39 1.66 3.98
C ALA A 841 -20.32 2.10 5.14
N ALA A 842 -19.83 2.91 6.08
CA ALA A 842 -20.56 3.31 7.29
C ALA A 842 -21.93 3.97 7.02
N ARG A 843 -22.99 3.53 7.72
CA ARG A 843 -24.37 4.00 7.51
C ARG A 843 -24.62 5.39 8.12
N GLY A 844 -24.95 6.38 7.30
CA GLY A 844 -25.19 7.76 7.75
C GLY A 844 -23.89 8.48 8.15
N GLU A 845 -23.91 9.22 9.26
CA GLU A 845 -22.77 10.00 9.78
C GLU A 845 -21.87 9.20 10.75
N ARG A 846 -22.14 7.90 10.94
CA ARG A 846 -21.31 6.95 11.70
C ARG A 846 -19.86 7.02 11.25
N HIS A 847 -18.94 7.03 12.21
CA HIS A 847 -17.51 7.20 11.92
C HIS A 847 -16.55 6.67 12.98
N LYS A 848 -17.02 6.23 14.15
CA LYS A 848 -16.12 5.71 15.18
C LYS A 848 -15.76 4.25 14.92
N LEU A 849 -14.51 3.89 15.16
CA LEU A 849 -14.10 2.48 15.27
C LEU A 849 -14.36 2.03 16.72
N LEU A 850 -14.76 0.77 16.92
CA LEU A 850 -14.81 0.13 18.23
C LEU A 850 -13.95 -1.12 18.18
N CYS A 851 -12.93 -1.16 19.03
CA CYS A 851 -11.94 -2.23 19.10
C CYS A 851 -11.76 -2.74 20.54
N PHE A 852 -11.30 -3.98 20.69
CA PHE A 852 -10.81 -4.46 21.98
C PHE A 852 -9.33 -4.09 22.16
N SER A 853 -8.92 -3.73 23.38
CA SER A 853 -7.51 -3.55 23.72
C SER A 853 -6.78 -4.90 23.64
N GLY A 854 -5.53 -4.86 23.18
CA GLY A 854 -4.74 -6.06 22.85
C GLY A 854 -5.00 -6.60 21.43
N GLY A 855 -5.26 -5.73 20.46
CA GLY A 855 -5.08 -6.01 19.02
C GLY A 855 -3.77 -5.42 18.48
N LEU A 856 -3.33 -5.85 17.28
CA LEU A 856 -2.06 -5.40 16.67
C LEU A 856 -2.19 -4.55 15.40
N GLY A 857 -1.34 -3.53 15.33
CA GLY A 857 -1.33 -2.55 14.25
C GLY A 857 0.10 -2.13 13.88
N PHE A 858 0.56 -2.61 12.74
CA PHE A 858 1.96 -2.50 12.31
C PHE A 858 2.22 -1.40 11.27
N SER A 859 1.19 -0.66 10.86
CA SER A 859 1.21 0.56 10.02
C SER A 859 0.39 1.67 10.68
N MET A 860 0.51 2.93 10.26
CA MET A 860 -0.31 4.03 10.84
C MET A 860 -1.82 3.76 10.70
N LEU A 861 -2.23 3.11 9.61
CA LEU A 861 -3.61 2.72 9.33
C LEU A 861 -4.10 1.57 10.23
N SER A 862 -3.30 0.53 10.44
CA SER A 862 -3.69 -0.61 11.30
C SER A 862 -3.53 -0.30 12.80
N ALA A 863 -2.57 0.56 13.16
CA ALA A 863 -2.42 1.10 14.52
C ALA A 863 -3.64 1.92 14.97
N ALA A 864 -4.42 2.48 14.03
CA ALA A 864 -5.70 3.14 14.34
C ALA A 864 -6.66 2.23 15.13
N ALA A 865 -6.68 0.93 14.83
CA ALA A 865 -7.55 -0.08 15.45
C ALA A 865 -6.89 -0.88 16.60
N SER A 866 -5.71 -0.46 17.05
CA SER A 866 -4.86 -1.22 17.97
C SER A 866 -4.41 -0.38 19.16
N HIS A 867 -4.31 -0.99 20.35
CA HIS A 867 -3.92 -0.36 21.62
C HIS A 867 -3.48 -1.43 22.62
N THR A 868 -2.34 -1.22 23.29
CA THR A 868 -1.79 -2.18 24.27
C THR A 868 -1.77 -1.58 25.67
N LEU A 869 -2.50 -2.20 26.59
CA LEU A 869 -2.57 -1.76 27.99
C LEU A 869 -1.19 -1.85 28.66
N GLY A 870 -0.80 -0.78 29.35
CA GLY A 870 0.45 -0.69 30.12
C GLY A 870 1.71 -0.36 29.32
N PHE A 871 1.80 -0.73 28.03
CA PHE A 871 2.96 -0.37 27.20
C PHE A 871 2.63 -0.31 25.70
N ASP A 872 2.20 0.87 25.23
CA ASP A 872 1.84 1.09 23.82
C ASP A 872 3.03 1.57 22.98
N ILE A 873 3.58 0.65 22.18
CA ILE A 873 4.66 0.88 21.20
C ILE A 873 4.16 0.89 19.75
N PHE A 874 2.85 0.78 19.52
CA PHE A 874 2.22 0.74 18.19
C PHE A 874 1.51 2.05 17.85
N ARG A 875 0.92 2.73 18.84
CA ARG A 875 0.35 4.08 18.69
C ARG A 875 1.36 5.16 19.05
N ALA A 876 1.73 5.24 20.33
CA ALA A 876 2.35 6.43 20.92
C ALA A 876 3.62 6.94 20.19
N PRO A 877 4.54 6.08 19.67
CA PRO A 877 5.70 6.55 18.93
C PRO A 877 5.39 7.18 17.56
N PHE A 878 4.16 7.06 17.06
CA PHE A 878 3.74 7.36 15.69
C PHE A 878 2.47 8.23 15.59
N GLU A 879 1.98 8.74 16.71
CA GLU A 879 0.89 9.72 16.75
C GLU A 879 1.23 10.99 15.93
N PRO A 880 0.21 11.77 15.49
CA PRO A 880 -1.23 11.56 15.65
C PRO A 880 -1.78 10.43 14.77
N LEU A 881 -2.59 9.55 15.36
CA LEU A 881 -3.35 8.51 14.65
C LEU A 881 -4.84 8.85 14.62
N HIS A 882 -5.67 7.97 14.06
CA HIS A 882 -7.12 8.16 14.01
C HIS A 882 -7.72 8.46 15.41
N ALA A 883 -8.31 9.65 15.55
CA ALA A 883 -8.81 10.18 16.81
C ALA A 883 -10.16 9.58 17.25
N HIS A 884 -10.83 8.80 16.39
CA HIS A 884 -12.20 8.33 16.59
C HIS A 884 -12.32 6.83 16.89
N THR A 885 -11.26 6.20 17.39
CA THR A 885 -11.31 4.81 17.87
C THR A 885 -11.63 4.75 19.36
N VAL A 886 -12.64 3.95 19.71
CA VAL A 886 -12.96 3.53 21.08
C VAL A 886 -12.28 2.19 21.36
N PHE A 887 -11.58 2.09 22.49
CA PHE A 887 -10.96 0.86 22.98
C PHE A 887 -11.63 0.39 24.27
N ILE A 888 -11.99 -0.89 24.32
CA ILE A 888 -12.54 -1.55 25.51
C ILE A 888 -11.58 -2.66 25.92
N ASP A 889 -11.23 -2.76 27.20
CA ASP A 889 -10.52 -3.95 27.71
C ASP A 889 -11.53 -5.11 27.78
N PRO A 890 -11.36 -6.21 27.01
CA PRO A 890 -12.28 -7.34 27.05
C PRO A 890 -12.26 -8.11 28.38
N LEU A 891 -11.33 -7.80 29.30
CA LEU A 891 -11.16 -8.46 30.59
C LEU A 891 -11.56 -7.58 31.80
N ALA A 892 -11.97 -6.33 31.59
CA ALA A 892 -12.40 -5.43 32.67
C ALA A 892 -13.78 -5.80 33.24
N GLU A 893 -14.00 -5.51 34.53
CA GLU A 893 -15.26 -5.84 35.23
C GLU A 893 -16.49 -5.12 34.67
N ASP A 894 -16.30 -3.94 34.05
CA ASP A 894 -17.35 -3.13 33.44
C ASP A 894 -17.39 -3.22 31.89
N ALA A 895 -16.60 -4.10 31.29
CA ALA A 895 -16.47 -4.24 29.83
C ALA A 895 -17.82 -4.47 29.13
N GLU A 896 -18.72 -5.27 29.70
CA GLU A 896 -20.07 -5.49 29.17
C GLU A 896 -20.89 -4.19 29.14
N ALA A 897 -20.77 -3.34 30.16
CA ALA A 897 -21.51 -2.09 30.28
C ALA A 897 -20.96 -1.01 29.33
N GLN A 898 -19.62 -0.89 29.24
CA GLN A 898 -18.96 -0.02 28.26
C GLN A 898 -19.34 -0.42 26.84
N LEU A 899 -19.27 -1.72 26.52
CA LEU A 899 -19.59 -2.26 25.20
C LEU A 899 -21.04 -1.96 24.84
N GLN A 900 -22.01 -2.29 25.70
CA GLN A 900 -23.42 -2.01 25.41
C GLN A 900 -23.69 -0.50 25.17
N GLY A 901 -23.09 0.37 25.99
CA GLY A 901 -23.21 1.82 25.84
C GLY A 901 -22.68 2.33 24.50
N HIS A 902 -21.51 1.85 24.06
CA HIS A 902 -20.93 2.26 22.79
C HIS A 902 -21.66 1.65 21.57
N LEU A 903 -22.04 0.37 21.60
CA LEU A 903 -22.78 -0.27 20.51
C LEU A 903 -24.12 0.43 20.23
N LEU A 904 -24.80 0.92 21.28
CA LEU A 904 -26.10 1.61 21.15
C LEU A 904 -25.97 3.14 20.99
N SER A 905 -24.77 3.70 20.90
CA SER A 905 -24.53 5.15 20.72
C SER A 905 -25.03 5.72 19.38
N GLY A 906 -25.10 4.88 18.35
CA GLY A 906 -25.36 5.30 16.97
C GLY A 906 -24.17 5.96 16.25
N GLU A 907 -23.01 6.11 16.90
CA GLU A 907 -21.80 6.74 16.34
C GLU A 907 -20.82 5.76 15.69
N ILE A 908 -20.84 4.49 16.13
CA ILE A 908 -19.93 3.43 15.68
C ILE A 908 -20.20 3.08 14.21
N ALA A 909 -19.16 3.14 13.38
CA ALA A 909 -19.18 2.69 11.99
C ALA A 909 -18.88 1.19 11.87
N LEU A 910 -17.82 0.75 12.54
CA LEU A 910 -17.26 -0.60 12.45
C LEU A 910 -16.82 -1.06 13.84
N VAL A 911 -17.31 -2.23 14.24
CA VAL A 911 -16.73 -3.01 15.33
C VAL A 911 -15.67 -3.93 14.73
N TRP A 912 -14.41 -3.82 15.17
CA TRP A 912 -13.26 -4.54 14.62
C TRP A 912 -12.50 -5.31 15.70
N PHE A 913 -12.35 -6.63 15.55
CA PHE A 913 -11.65 -7.46 16.54
C PHE A 913 -11.13 -8.80 15.98
N GLU A 914 -10.08 -9.33 16.62
CA GLU A 914 -9.70 -10.74 16.56
C GLU A 914 -10.63 -11.57 17.46
N THR A 915 -11.07 -12.76 17.02
CA THR A 915 -11.85 -13.66 17.91
C THR A 915 -10.98 -14.40 18.93
N ILE A 916 -9.70 -14.60 18.61
CA ILE A 916 -8.62 -14.95 19.56
C ILE A 916 -7.53 -13.92 19.33
N GLN A 917 -7.19 -13.12 20.34
CA GLN A 917 -6.13 -12.12 20.26
C GLN A 917 -4.76 -12.81 20.31
N VAL A 918 -4.12 -13.00 19.16
CA VAL A 918 -3.05 -13.98 18.97
C VAL A 918 -1.68 -13.47 19.42
N ASP A 919 -1.24 -12.33 18.91
CA ASP A 919 0.09 -11.77 19.21
C ASP A 919 0.11 -10.94 20.49
N ALA A 920 -0.77 -9.93 20.58
CA ALA A 920 -0.71 -8.93 21.65
C ALA A 920 -1.04 -9.54 23.02
N ASN A 921 -2.15 -10.28 23.10
CA ASN A 921 -2.62 -10.93 24.33
C ASN A 921 -2.22 -12.42 24.42
N ALA A 922 -1.29 -12.90 23.58
CA ALA A 922 -0.76 -14.27 23.57
C ALA A 922 -1.83 -15.38 23.49
N SER A 923 -2.59 -15.38 22.39
CA SER A 923 -3.64 -16.35 22.07
C SER A 923 -4.76 -16.45 23.12
N ARG A 924 -5.25 -15.32 23.62
CA ARG A 924 -6.42 -15.28 24.53
C ARG A 924 -7.71 -15.08 23.71
N PRO A 925 -8.76 -15.92 23.91
CA PRO A 925 -10.06 -15.69 23.26
C PRO A 925 -10.74 -14.45 23.83
N VAL A 926 -11.40 -13.68 22.97
CA VAL A 926 -12.34 -12.64 23.43
C VAL A 926 -13.53 -13.34 24.12
N PRO A 927 -14.02 -12.87 25.28
CA PRO A 927 -15.11 -13.53 25.99
C PRO A 927 -16.38 -13.69 25.12
N PRO A 928 -16.91 -14.91 24.92
CA PRO A 928 -18.01 -15.15 23.97
C PRO A 928 -19.30 -14.38 24.27
N HIS A 929 -19.52 -13.93 25.51
CA HIS A 929 -20.68 -13.11 25.86
C HIS A 929 -20.61 -11.69 25.27
N LEU A 930 -19.40 -11.12 25.10
CA LEU A 930 -19.19 -9.83 24.44
C LEU A 930 -19.42 -9.95 22.93
N ILE A 931 -18.96 -11.04 22.30
CA ILE A 931 -19.23 -11.34 20.88
C ILE A 931 -20.73 -11.51 20.65
N ALA A 932 -21.41 -12.27 21.51
CA ALA A 932 -22.87 -12.44 21.47
C ALA A 932 -23.64 -11.14 21.76
N MET A 933 -23.04 -10.16 22.44
CA MET A 933 -23.61 -8.81 22.62
C MET A 933 -23.46 -7.97 21.34
N ILE A 934 -22.31 -8.03 20.66
CA ILE A 934 -22.06 -7.35 19.38
C ILE A 934 -23.10 -7.78 18.33
N GLU A 935 -23.32 -9.09 18.17
CA GLU A 935 -24.33 -9.59 17.22
C GLU A 935 -25.77 -9.24 17.67
N ARG A 936 -26.09 -9.33 18.97
CA ARG A 936 -27.42 -8.98 19.52
C ARG A 936 -27.83 -7.52 19.26
N HIS A 937 -26.87 -6.58 19.26
CA HIS A 937 -27.15 -5.15 19.12
C HIS A 937 -26.85 -4.58 17.72
N ARG A 938 -26.43 -5.42 16.76
CA ARG A 938 -25.97 -5.01 15.43
C ARG A 938 -26.98 -4.18 14.64
N ASP A 939 -28.21 -4.66 14.52
CA ASP A 939 -29.29 -3.93 13.84
C ASP A 939 -29.70 -2.64 14.59
N ALA A 940 -29.65 -2.65 15.92
CA ALA A 940 -30.04 -1.52 16.75
C ALA A 940 -29.00 -0.38 16.73
N GLY A 941 -27.70 -0.71 16.76
CA GLY A 941 -26.61 0.25 16.62
C GLY A 941 -26.37 0.67 15.16
N GLY A 942 -26.66 -0.21 14.20
CA GLY A 942 -26.49 0.03 12.76
C GLY A 942 -25.02 0.08 12.29
N TYR A 943 -24.10 -0.48 13.08
CA TYR A 943 -22.68 -0.63 12.75
C TYR A 943 -22.42 -1.89 11.91
N LEU A 944 -21.26 -1.92 11.24
CA LEU A 944 -20.72 -3.10 10.60
C LEU A 944 -19.89 -3.93 11.60
N VAL A 945 -19.78 -5.24 11.38
CA VAL A 945 -18.91 -6.15 12.15
C VAL A 945 -17.81 -6.69 11.25
N GLY A 946 -16.56 -6.32 11.55
CA GLY A 946 -15.37 -6.78 10.85
C GLY A 946 -14.47 -7.63 11.74
N ILE A 947 -13.91 -8.69 11.18
CA ILE A 947 -13.06 -9.64 11.91
C ILE A 947 -11.64 -9.66 11.34
N ASP A 948 -10.65 -9.60 12.21
CA ASP A 948 -9.28 -9.99 11.86
C ASP A 948 -9.11 -11.50 12.03
N GLU A 949 -8.82 -12.18 10.93
CA GLU A 949 -8.48 -13.61 10.91
C GLU A 949 -7.08 -13.87 10.31
N THR A 950 -6.22 -12.85 10.26
CA THR A 950 -4.92 -12.93 9.57
C THR A 950 -3.90 -13.89 10.19
N GLN A 951 -4.16 -14.40 11.41
CA GLN A 951 -3.44 -15.50 12.06
C GLN A 951 -4.35 -16.68 12.51
N THR A 952 -5.68 -16.53 12.56
CA THR A 952 -6.60 -17.58 13.02
C THR A 952 -7.16 -18.45 11.91
N ASN A 953 -7.15 -17.96 10.67
CA ASN A 953 -7.61 -18.72 9.50
C ASN A 953 -6.73 -19.96 9.27
N LEU A 954 -7.33 -21.10 8.92
CA LEU A 954 -6.69 -22.41 8.72
C LEU A 954 -6.03 -23.05 9.96
N MET A 955 -5.22 -22.30 10.72
CA MET A 955 -4.42 -22.75 11.87
C MET A 955 -5.27 -23.30 13.03
N THR A 956 -6.47 -22.75 13.23
CA THR A 956 -7.47 -23.25 14.19
C THR A 956 -8.11 -24.58 13.77
N GLY A 957 -7.73 -25.15 12.62
CA GLY A 957 -8.37 -26.32 12.02
C GLY A 957 -9.76 -26.02 11.48
N ARG A 958 -10.03 -24.76 11.11
CA ARG A 958 -11.25 -24.26 10.47
C ARG A 958 -10.85 -23.33 9.32
N PHE A 959 -11.69 -23.13 8.32
CA PHE A 959 -11.36 -22.16 7.27
C PHE A 959 -11.35 -20.74 7.84
N LEU A 960 -12.49 -20.35 8.44
CA LEU A 960 -12.64 -19.20 9.32
C LEU A 960 -12.88 -19.72 10.76
N HIS A 961 -12.17 -19.17 11.74
CA HIS A 961 -12.43 -19.44 13.15
C HIS A 961 -13.73 -18.78 13.62
N SER A 962 -13.97 -17.55 13.17
CA SER A 962 -15.08 -16.68 13.62
C SER A 962 -16.47 -17.17 13.21
N GLN A 963 -16.60 -17.95 12.13
CA GLN A 963 -17.88 -18.34 11.52
C GLN A 963 -18.86 -19.07 12.47
N ALA A 964 -18.37 -19.64 13.58
CA ALA A 964 -19.20 -20.26 14.62
C ALA A 964 -19.66 -19.30 15.74
N GLN A 965 -19.11 -18.07 15.78
CA GLN A 965 -19.35 -17.05 16.81
C GLN A 965 -19.98 -15.77 16.21
N VAL A 966 -19.60 -15.45 14.97
CA VAL A 966 -20.15 -14.38 14.12
C VAL A 966 -20.54 -15.04 12.80
N PRO A 967 -21.81 -15.47 12.62
CA PRO A 967 -22.21 -16.30 11.47
C PRO A 967 -22.21 -15.57 10.12
N GLN A 968 -22.32 -14.24 10.14
CA GLN A 968 -22.34 -13.38 8.95
C GLN A 968 -21.55 -12.08 9.21
N PRO A 969 -20.20 -12.11 9.25
CA PRO A 969 -19.41 -10.89 9.36
C PRO A 969 -19.59 -10.03 8.10
N ASP A 970 -19.55 -8.70 8.24
CA ASP A 970 -19.63 -7.79 7.08
C ASP A 970 -18.31 -7.78 6.29
N ILE A 971 -17.19 -7.96 7.01
CA ILE A 971 -15.81 -7.89 6.51
C ILE A 971 -14.93 -8.90 7.28
N VAL A 972 -14.01 -9.59 6.60
CA VAL A 972 -12.97 -10.45 7.22
C VAL A 972 -11.63 -10.22 6.52
N ALA A 973 -10.56 -9.97 7.27
CA ALA A 973 -9.20 -9.94 6.74
C ALA A 973 -8.51 -11.31 6.88
N LEU A 974 -7.90 -11.80 5.80
CA LEU A 974 -7.15 -13.06 5.73
C LEU A 974 -5.67 -12.81 5.43
N GLY A 975 -4.81 -13.63 6.04
CA GLY A 975 -3.35 -13.50 5.98
C GLY A 975 -2.66 -14.42 4.96
N SER A 976 -1.34 -14.28 4.86
CA SER A 976 -0.48 -14.95 3.87
C SER A 976 -0.35 -16.48 4.02
N ALA A 977 -1.06 -17.09 4.96
CA ALA A 977 -1.18 -18.55 5.08
C ALA A 977 -1.66 -19.23 3.79
N LEU A 978 -2.35 -18.50 2.90
CA LEU A 978 -2.79 -19.03 1.61
C LEU A 978 -1.65 -19.51 0.71
N CYS A 979 -0.44 -18.94 0.81
CA CYS A 979 0.61 -19.10 -0.21
C CYS A 979 1.82 -19.95 0.22
N ASP A 980 1.66 -20.80 1.26
CA ASP A 980 2.73 -21.64 1.83
C ASP A 980 4.02 -20.87 2.20
N SER A 981 3.91 -19.59 2.57
CA SER A 981 5.01 -18.60 2.69
C SER A 981 5.98 -18.50 1.50
N LEU A 982 5.60 -18.97 0.30
CA LEU A 982 6.41 -18.82 -0.91
C LEU A 982 6.31 -17.41 -1.47
N LEU A 983 5.08 -16.89 -1.61
CA LEU A 983 4.82 -15.48 -1.90
C LEU A 983 3.94 -14.87 -0.80
N PRO A 984 4.12 -13.57 -0.49
CA PRO A 984 3.18 -12.84 0.34
C PRO A 984 1.82 -12.65 -0.33
N MET A 985 0.76 -12.56 0.49
CA MET A 985 -0.61 -12.29 0.05
C MET A 985 -1.50 -11.87 1.23
N GLY A 986 -2.51 -11.06 0.98
CA GLY A 986 -3.65 -10.85 1.87
C GLY A 986 -4.96 -10.83 1.07
N VAL A 987 -6.08 -11.02 1.75
CA VAL A 987 -7.42 -10.89 1.14
C VAL A 987 -8.39 -10.24 2.12
N VAL A 988 -9.26 -9.37 1.65
CA VAL A 988 -10.43 -8.88 2.39
C VAL A 988 -11.70 -9.50 1.80
N LEU A 989 -12.33 -10.39 2.56
CA LEU A 989 -13.64 -10.92 2.25
C LEU A 989 -14.72 -9.97 2.78
N CYS A 990 -15.81 -9.75 2.04
CA CYS A 990 -16.91 -8.88 2.47
C CYS A 990 -18.21 -9.14 1.70
N SER A 991 -19.29 -8.46 2.11
CA SER A 991 -20.55 -8.43 1.35
C SER A 991 -20.54 -7.41 0.20
N GLU A 992 -21.34 -7.68 -0.84
CA GLU A 992 -21.59 -6.71 -1.93
C GLU A 992 -22.14 -5.37 -1.41
N ALA A 993 -22.94 -5.39 -0.34
CA ALA A 993 -23.49 -4.19 0.27
C ALA A 993 -22.37 -3.27 0.82
N VAL A 994 -21.30 -3.85 1.36
CA VAL A 994 -20.13 -3.10 1.85
C VAL A 994 -19.34 -2.49 0.69
N THR A 995 -19.02 -3.26 -0.35
CA THR A 995 -18.27 -2.73 -1.51
C THR A 995 -19.07 -1.67 -2.26
N HIS A 996 -20.37 -1.87 -2.43
CA HIS A 996 -21.28 -0.93 -3.07
C HIS A 996 -21.43 0.38 -2.26
N ALA A 997 -21.66 0.29 -0.95
CA ALA A 997 -21.75 1.49 -0.09
C ALA A 997 -20.43 2.27 -0.04
N GLY A 998 -19.29 1.56 0.01
CA GLY A 998 -17.98 2.19 -0.08
C GLY A 998 -17.75 2.89 -1.42
N ALA A 999 -18.18 2.26 -2.53
CA ALA A 999 -18.04 2.83 -3.87
C ALA A 999 -18.95 4.03 -4.12
N GLN A 1000 -20.17 4.05 -3.54
CA GLN A 1000 -21.04 5.23 -3.55
C GLN A 1000 -20.40 6.44 -2.86
N ARG A 1001 -19.64 6.22 -1.78
CA ARG A 1001 -18.99 7.29 -1.01
C ARG A 1001 -17.64 7.71 -1.59
N GLN A 1002 -16.81 6.78 -2.08
CA GLN A 1002 -15.49 7.08 -2.62
C GLN A 1002 -15.04 6.00 -3.65
N PRO A 1003 -15.50 6.10 -4.91
CA PRO A 1003 -15.34 5.03 -5.89
C PRO A 1003 -13.89 4.79 -6.30
N GLN A 1004 -13.07 5.85 -6.33
CA GLN A 1004 -11.65 5.71 -6.66
C GLN A 1004 -10.90 4.89 -5.62
N ARG A 1005 -11.15 5.07 -4.31
CA ARG A 1005 -10.51 4.25 -3.27
C ARG A 1005 -10.99 2.81 -3.26
N VAL A 1006 -12.25 2.53 -3.60
CA VAL A 1006 -12.69 1.13 -3.77
C VAL A 1006 -12.02 0.49 -4.99
N ALA A 1007 -11.85 1.22 -6.09
CA ALA A 1007 -11.07 0.74 -7.24
C ALA A 1007 -9.57 0.54 -6.92
N ASP A 1008 -8.96 1.45 -6.15
CA ASP A 1008 -7.59 1.32 -5.63
C ASP A 1008 -7.44 0.03 -4.80
N LEU A 1009 -8.39 -0.26 -3.91
CA LEU A 1009 -8.40 -1.47 -3.07
C LEU A 1009 -8.67 -2.75 -3.89
N GLN A 1010 -9.52 -2.68 -4.92
CA GLN A 1010 -9.80 -3.81 -5.80
C GLN A 1010 -8.58 -4.23 -6.64
N GLY A 1011 -7.69 -3.31 -7.00
CA GLY A 1011 -6.48 -3.59 -7.80
C GLY A 1011 -5.19 -3.84 -7.00
N ARG A 1012 -5.26 -3.98 -5.66
CA ARG A 1012 -4.08 -3.95 -4.76
C ARG A 1012 -3.32 -5.28 -4.67
N GLY A 1013 -2.00 -5.25 -4.86
CA GLY A 1013 -1.07 -6.11 -4.12
C GLY A 1013 -0.85 -7.57 -4.54
N ILE A 1014 -1.66 -8.17 -5.42
CA ILE A 1014 -1.52 -9.60 -5.80
C ILE A 1014 -0.91 -9.82 -7.18
N THR A 1015 -0.35 -11.02 -7.39
CA THR A 1015 0.08 -11.50 -8.70
C THR A 1015 -0.76 -12.72 -9.10
N GLN A 1016 -0.88 -13.01 -10.39
CA GLN A 1016 -1.51 -14.26 -10.85
C GLN A 1016 -0.76 -15.51 -10.36
N LEU A 1017 0.53 -15.39 -10.02
CA LEU A 1017 1.32 -16.48 -9.44
C LEU A 1017 1.02 -16.67 -7.95
N SER A 1018 0.80 -15.61 -7.16
CA SER A 1018 0.35 -15.77 -5.77
C SER A 1018 -1.07 -16.35 -5.71
N ALA A 1019 -1.96 -15.93 -6.62
CA ALA A 1019 -3.28 -16.55 -6.76
C ALA A 1019 -3.21 -18.04 -7.17
N HIS A 1020 -2.32 -18.44 -8.08
CA HIS A 1020 -2.13 -19.85 -8.44
C HIS A 1020 -1.56 -20.69 -7.28
N LEU A 1021 -0.61 -20.15 -6.52
CA LEU A 1021 -0.10 -20.78 -5.28
C LEU A 1021 -1.23 -20.98 -4.25
N ALA A 1022 -2.05 -19.95 -4.03
CA ALA A 1022 -3.18 -20.00 -3.11
C ALA A 1022 -4.24 -21.03 -3.50
N LEU A 1023 -4.58 -21.12 -4.79
CA LEU A 1023 -5.47 -22.17 -5.31
C LEU A 1023 -4.91 -23.56 -5.04
N ASN A 1024 -3.64 -23.81 -5.39
CA ASN A 1024 -3.03 -25.12 -5.19
C ASN A 1024 -2.96 -25.50 -3.69
N CYS A 1025 -2.62 -24.54 -2.82
CA CYS A 1025 -2.59 -24.75 -1.38
C CYS A 1025 -3.98 -25.12 -0.82
N LEU A 1026 -5.01 -24.30 -1.08
CA LEU A 1026 -6.36 -24.59 -0.57
C LEU A 1026 -6.92 -25.91 -1.12
N GLN A 1027 -6.72 -26.20 -2.41
CA GLN A 1027 -7.16 -27.46 -3.02
C GLN A 1027 -6.38 -28.67 -2.50
N ALA A 1028 -5.11 -28.53 -2.09
CA ALA A 1028 -4.37 -29.59 -1.40
C ALA A 1028 -4.92 -29.81 0.03
N LEU A 1029 -5.08 -28.74 0.81
CA LEU A 1029 -5.63 -28.81 2.18
C LEU A 1029 -7.02 -29.46 2.24
N GLU A 1030 -7.88 -29.21 1.24
CA GLU A 1030 -9.18 -29.86 1.10
C GLU A 1030 -9.04 -31.36 0.79
N ARG A 1031 -8.29 -31.71 -0.27
CA ARG A 1031 -8.07 -33.12 -0.69
C ARG A 1031 -7.41 -33.97 0.39
N GLU A 1032 -6.53 -33.39 1.19
CA GLU A 1032 -5.83 -34.05 2.30
C GLU A 1032 -6.66 -34.10 3.59
N GLY A 1033 -7.81 -33.40 3.65
CA GLY A 1033 -8.61 -33.27 4.87
C GLY A 1033 -7.88 -32.53 6.00
N ALA A 1034 -6.89 -31.69 5.67
CA ALA A 1034 -5.90 -31.17 6.59
C ALA A 1034 -6.49 -30.40 7.77
N LEU A 1035 -7.60 -29.68 7.59
CA LEU A 1035 -8.30 -28.98 8.68
C LEU A 1035 -8.83 -29.96 9.76
N ALA A 1036 -9.22 -31.19 9.39
CA ALA A 1036 -9.64 -32.20 10.36
C ALA A 1036 -8.46 -32.87 11.06
N HIS A 1037 -7.35 -33.09 10.35
CA HIS A 1037 -6.09 -33.55 10.96
C HIS A 1037 -5.55 -32.52 11.95
N ALA A 1038 -5.54 -31.23 11.58
CA ALA A 1038 -5.11 -30.12 12.44
C ALA A 1038 -5.87 -30.06 13.78
N ARG A 1039 -7.20 -30.21 13.78
CA ARG A 1039 -7.98 -30.32 15.03
C ARG A 1039 -7.55 -31.53 15.87
N THR A 1040 -7.35 -32.68 15.21
CA THR A 1040 -7.00 -33.96 15.87
C THR A 1040 -5.58 -33.95 16.47
N GLN A 1041 -4.60 -33.37 15.78
CA GLN A 1041 -3.23 -33.23 16.30
C GLN A 1041 -3.10 -32.06 17.27
N GLY A 1042 -3.88 -31.00 17.10
CA GLY A 1042 -4.01 -29.89 18.06
C GLY A 1042 -4.49 -30.36 19.42
N GLU A 1043 -5.57 -31.17 19.46
CA GLU A 1043 -6.04 -31.79 20.71
C GLU A 1043 -4.98 -32.72 21.31
N TYR A 1044 -4.31 -33.54 20.49
CA TYR A 1044 -3.21 -34.38 20.97
C TYR A 1044 -2.09 -33.55 21.62
N PHE A 1045 -1.53 -32.59 20.89
CA PHE A 1045 -0.43 -31.73 21.34
C PHE A 1045 -0.83 -30.92 22.59
N HIS A 1046 -2.07 -30.41 22.65
CA HIS A 1046 -2.60 -29.73 23.83
C HIS A 1046 -2.57 -30.65 25.07
N GLN A 1047 -3.02 -31.91 24.96
CA GLN A 1047 -2.93 -32.86 26.09
C GLN A 1047 -1.47 -33.13 26.51
N ARG A 1048 -0.54 -33.27 25.55
CA ARG A 1048 0.90 -33.45 25.85
C ARG A 1048 1.49 -32.23 26.59
N LEU A 1049 1.08 -31.01 26.24
CA LEU A 1049 1.47 -29.78 26.94
C LEU A 1049 0.83 -29.66 28.34
N LEU A 1050 -0.42 -30.08 28.50
CA LEU A 1050 -1.07 -30.16 29.83
C LEU A 1050 -0.40 -31.19 30.76
N GLU A 1051 0.14 -32.28 30.22
CA GLU A 1051 1.01 -33.18 31.00
C GLU A 1051 2.32 -32.51 31.45
N LEU A 1052 2.94 -31.67 30.62
CA LEU A 1052 4.09 -30.87 31.04
C LEU A 1052 3.71 -29.86 32.13
N GLN A 1053 2.57 -29.18 32.01
CA GLN A 1053 2.10 -28.24 33.01
C GLN A 1053 1.93 -28.89 34.39
N ARG A 1054 1.39 -30.12 34.44
CA ARG A 1054 1.26 -30.89 35.69
C ARG A 1054 2.61 -31.32 36.28
N ALA A 1055 3.66 -31.40 35.46
CA ALA A 1055 5.00 -31.80 35.88
C ALA A 1055 5.93 -30.61 36.22
N PHE A 1056 5.69 -29.43 35.63
CA PHE A 1056 6.53 -28.25 35.76
C PHE A 1056 5.71 -27.01 36.14
N PRO A 1057 5.73 -26.59 37.43
CA PRO A 1057 5.06 -25.38 37.90
C PRO A 1057 5.51 -24.08 37.23
N LEU A 1058 6.62 -24.12 36.47
CA LEU A 1058 7.09 -23.03 35.61
C LEU A 1058 6.15 -22.77 34.42
N ILE A 1059 5.27 -23.70 34.04
CA ILE A 1059 4.17 -23.43 33.10
C ILE A 1059 2.95 -22.97 33.91
N ARG A 1060 2.61 -21.69 33.76
CA ARG A 1060 1.43 -21.06 34.36
C ARG A 1060 0.14 -21.54 33.71
N ALA A 1061 0.10 -21.52 32.37
CA ALA A 1061 -1.07 -21.89 31.58
C ALA A 1061 -0.67 -22.47 30.21
N VAL A 1062 -1.56 -23.30 29.65
CA VAL A 1062 -1.54 -23.70 28.24
C VAL A 1062 -2.86 -23.26 27.61
N ARG A 1063 -2.79 -22.76 26.37
CA ARG A 1063 -3.94 -22.39 25.53
C ARG A 1063 -3.80 -23.06 24.18
N ALA A 1064 -4.90 -23.53 23.61
CA ALA A 1064 -4.93 -24.12 22.27
C ALA A 1064 -6.30 -23.99 21.60
N GLU A 1065 -6.33 -23.63 20.31
CA GLU A 1065 -7.46 -23.88 19.38
C GLU A 1065 -6.85 -24.43 18.09
N GLY A 1066 -7.15 -25.69 17.75
CA GLY A 1066 -6.46 -26.40 16.66
C GLY A 1066 -4.94 -26.42 16.87
N LEU A 1067 -4.19 -25.98 15.86
CA LEU A 1067 -2.71 -25.89 15.88
C LEU A 1067 -2.20 -24.48 16.22
N LEU A 1068 -3.05 -23.60 16.74
CA LEU A 1068 -2.63 -22.40 17.45
C LEU A 1068 -2.46 -22.75 18.94
N LEU A 1069 -1.23 -23.03 19.41
CA LEU A 1069 -0.96 -23.37 20.81
C LEU A 1069 -0.01 -22.36 21.47
N THR A 1070 -0.26 -22.00 22.74
CA THR A 1070 0.58 -21.08 23.53
C THR A 1070 0.81 -21.60 24.94
N VAL A 1071 2.06 -21.54 25.40
CA VAL A 1071 2.53 -21.92 26.74
C VAL A 1071 2.96 -20.65 27.48
N GLU A 1072 2.26 -20.30 28.54
CA GLU A 1072 2.54 -19.15 29.41
C GLU A 1072 3.41 -19.60 30.59
N LEU A 1073 4.52 -18.91 30.83
CA LEU A 1073 5.49 -19.23 31.88
C LEU A 1073 5.30 -18.35 33.12
N GLU A 1074 5.50 -18.93 34.31
CA GLU A 1074 5.46 -18.21 35.58
C GLU A 1074 6.87 -17.73 35.96
N LEU A 1075 7.10 -16.42 35.84
CA LEU A 1075 8.42 -15.79 36.05
C LEU A 1075 8.43 -14.76 37.19
N ALA A 1076 7.33 -14.62 37.93
CA ALA A 1076 7.24 -13.68 39.04
C ALA A 1076 8.34 -13.93 40.09
N GLY A 1077 9.06 -12.87 40.46
CA GLY A 1077 10.18 -12.94 41.41
C GLY A 1077 11.53 -13.35 40.79
N THR A 1078 11.61 -13.62 39.48
CA THR A 1078 12.90 -13.66 38.77
C THR A 1078 13.46 -12.23 38.57
N PRO A 1079 14.76 -12.05 38.26
CA PRO A 1079 15.29 -10.73 37.93
C PRO A 1079 14.57 -10.13 36.71
N ALA A 1080 14.22 -8.84 36.75
CA ALA A 1080 13.33 -8.23 35.75
C ALA A 1080 13.83 -8.26 34.28
N PHE A 1081 15.13 -8.54 34.03
CA PHE A 1081 15.61 -8.90 32.69
C PHE A 1081 15.05 -10.25 32.22
N VAL A 1082 15.11 -11.26 33.09
CA VAL A 1082 14.66 -12.63 32.82
C VAL A 1082 13.17 -12.62 32.51
N GLU A 1083 12.35 -12.03 33.38
CA GLU A 1083 10.89 -11.88 33.20
C GLU A 1083 10.50 -11.30 31.81
N ARG A 1084 11.28 -10.34 31.29
CA ARG A 1084 11.04 -9.69 29.98
C ARG A 1084 11.69 -10.36 28.77
N SER A 1085 12.55 -11.36 28.97
CA SER A 1085 13.42 -11.92 27.91
C SER A 1085 13.49 -13.44 27.87
N PHE A 1086 12.93 -14.14 28.87
CA PHE A 1086 13.13 -15.59 29.02
C PHE A 1086 12.56 -16.42 27.87
N GLY A 1087 11.46 -16.02 27.21
CA GLY A 1087 10.93 -16.74 26.05
C GLY A 1087 11.92 -16.82 24.89
N TYR A 1088 12.65 -15.75 24.60
CA TYR A 1088 13.69 -15.73 23.55
C TYR A 1088 14.93 -16.54 23.96
N LEU A 1089 15.33 -16.48 25.23
CA LEU A 1089 16.43 -17.28 25.77
C LEU A 1089 16.07 -18.78 25.77
N LEU A 1090 14.84 -19.12 26.15
CA LEU A 1090 14.28 -20.46 26.10
C LEU A 1090 14.24 -20.96 24.66
N TRP A 1091 13.66 -20.21 23.71
CA TRP A 1091 13.62 -20.57 22.29
C TRP A 1091 15.02 -20.81 21.72
N GLY A 1092 15.98 -19.93 22.00
CA GLY A 1092 17.39 -20.15 21.60
C GLY A 1092 17.96 -21.45 22.18
N SER A 1093 17.59 -21.81 23.41
CA SER A 1093 17.99 -23.08 24.02
C SER A 1093 17.23 -24.30 23.44
N LEU A 1094 15.97 -24.14 23.01
CA LEU A 1094 15.20 -25.17 22.30
C LEU A 1094 15.79 -25.45 20.91
N LEU A 1095 16.27 -24.42 20.21
CA LEU A 1095 16.94 -24.54 18.91
C LEU A 1095 18.29 -25.26 18.99
N ARG A 1096 19.03 -25.09 20.09
CA ARG A 1096 20.38 -25.66 20.28
C ARG A 1096 20.38 -27.05 20.95
N ASP A 1097 19.21 -27.61 21.26
CA ASP A 1097 19.10 -28.90 21.94
C ASP A 1097 19.75 -30.04 21.13
N PRO A 1098 20.66 -30.84 21.74
CA PRO A 1098 21.48 -31.81 21.01
C PRO A 1098 20.73 -33.09 20.60
N GLU A 1099 19.52 -33.33 21.11
CA GLU A 1099 18.66 -34.46 20.71
C GLU A 1099 17.66 -34.07 19.61
N GLY A 1100 17.69 -32.81 19.15
CA GLY A 1100 16.85 -32.29 18.06
C GLY A 1100 16.31 -30.91 18.42
N GLY A 1101 16.64 -29.91 17.60
CA GLY A 1101 16.27 -28.52 17.83
C GLY A 1101 14.81 -28.22 17.47
N VAL A 1102 14.21 -27.22 18.10
CA VAL A 1102 12.83 -26.78 17.83
C VAL A 1102 12.77 -25.27 17.63
N ALA A 1103 12.24 -24.83 16.49
CA ALA A 1103 11.87 -23.43 16.28
C ALA A 1103 10.44 -23.20 16.79
N ALA A 1104 10.22 -22.14 17.57
CA ALA A 1104 8.93 -21.74 18.10
C ALA A 1104 8.87 -20.21 18.20
N ALA A 1105 7.68 -19.62 18.13
CA ALA A 1105 7.51 -18.18 18.22
C ALA A 1105 7.49 -17.70 19.68
N VAL A 1106 7.96 -16.49 19.93
CA VAL A 1106 7.78 -15.78 21.21
C VAL A 1106 6.73 -14.69 21.01
N CYS A 1107 5.77 -14.57 21.93
CA CYS A 1107 4.72 -13.55 21.79
C CYS A 1107 5.31 -12.15 22.03
N PRO A 1108 5.23 -11.20 21.09
CA PRO A 1108 6.07 -9.99 21.07
C PRO A 1108 5.88 -9.03 22.24
N ILE A 1109 4.70 -9.03 22.86
CA ILE A 1109 4.39 -8.22 24.05
C ILE A 1109 4.59 -9.05 25.32
N HIS A 1110 4.07 -10.28 25.31
CA HIS A 1110 4.18 -11.23 26.41
C HIS A 1110 5.36 -12.20 26.20
N ASN A 1111 6.59 -11.72 26.36
CA ASN A 1111 7.82 -12.52 26.14
C ASN A 1111 8.03 -13.69 27.10
N HIS A 1112 7.12 -13.90 28.06
CA HIS A 1112 7.01 -15.10 28.89
C HIS A 1112 6.05 -16.15 28.28
N CYS A 1113 5.47 -15.90 27.11
CA CYS A 1113 4.62 -16.82 26.36
C CYS A 1113 5.34 -17.35 25.11
N LEU A 1114 5.51 -18.67 25.03
CA LEU A 1114 6.03 -19.38 23.86
C LEU A 1114 4.85 -19.93 23.03
N ARG A 1115 4.85 -19.72 21.72
CA ARG A 1115 3.78 -20.10 20.80
C ARG A 1115 4.27 -21.09 19.74
N TYR A 1116 3.48 -22.13 19.50
CA TYR A 1116 3.70 -23.12 18.44
C TYR A 1116 2.66 -22.92 17.34
N LEU A 1117 3.12 -22.87 16.10
CA LEU A 1117 2.31 -22.73 14.89
C LEU A 1117 2.72 -23.80 13.84
N PRO A 1118 2.69 -25.11 14.17
CA PRO A 1118 3.13 -26.17 13.26
C PRO A 1118 2.28 -26.25 11.98
N PRO A 1119 2.80 -26.86 10.89
CA PRO A 1119 2.02 -27.12 9.67
C PRO A 1119 0.80 -28.00 9.95
N LEU A 1120 -0.26 -27.85 9.15
CA LEU A 1120 -1.54 -28.56 9.32
C LEU A 1120 -1.45 -30.06 9.06
N ASN A 1121 -0.35 -30.54 8.49
CA ASN A 1121 -0.04 -31.95 8.26
C ASN A 1121 0.98 -32.54 9.26
N ILE A 1122 1.29 -31.84 10.36
CA ILE A 1122 2.26 -32.30 11.39
C ILE A 1122 1.95 -33.72 11.91
N ASP A 1123 3.00 -34.51 12.08
CA ASP A 1123 2.97 -35.87 12.62
C ASP A 1123 3.18 -35.92 14.14
N ARG A 1124 2.82 -37.05 14.77
CA ARG A 1124 2.94 -37.22 16.22
C ARG A 1124 4.38 -37.37 16.72
N ASP A 1125 5.28 -37.92 15.92
CA ASP A 1125 6.67 -38.12 16.33
C ASP A 1125 7.39 -36.77 16.43
N SER A 1126 7.08 -35.83 15.52
CA SER A 1126 7.49 -34.43 15.61
C SER A 1126 6.89 -33.72 16.83
N ILE A 1127 5.59 -33.93 17.14
CA ILE A 1127 4.95 -33.38 18.36
C ILE A 1127 5.62 -33.89 19.63
N ASP A 1128 5.84 -35.21 19.76
CA ASP A 1128 6.45 -35.80 20.95
C ASP A 1128 7.94 -35.42 21.08
N LEU A 1129 8.67 -35.22 19.98
CA LEU A 1129 10.00 -34.62 19.99
C LEU A 1129 9.98 -33.20 20.56
N MET A 1130 9.04 -32.35 20.13
CA MET A 1130 8.90 -30.99 20.65
C MET A 1130 8.56 -30.96 22.14
N VAL A 1131 7.67 -31.85 22.59
CA VAL A 1131 7.30 -32.02 24.00
C VAL A 1131 8.49 -32.54 24.82
N ALA A 1132 9.33 -33.40 24.26
CA ALA A 1132 10.57 -33.87 24.90
C ALA A 1132 11.64 -32.75 24.97
N ASN A 1133 11.82 -31.98 23.90
CA ASN A 1133 12.72 -30.82 23.84
C ASN A 1133 12.34 -29.76 24.89
N LEU A 1134 11.07 -29.35 24.94
CA LEU A 1134 10.58 -28.43 25.98
C LEU A 1134 10.74 -29.03 27.38
N ARG A 1135 10.47 -30.33 27.58
CA ARG A 1135 10.71 -31.03 28.86
C ARG A 1135 12.17 -30.98 29.29
N ARG A 1136 13.13 -31.19 28.38
CA ARG A 1136 14.58 -31.10 28.67
C ARG A 1136 14.99 -29.69 29.07
N ALA A 1137 14.46 -28.66 28.39
CA ALA A 1137 14.71 -27.27 28.76
C ALA A 1137 14.11 -26.90 30.13
N LEU A 1138 12.85 -27.24 30.39
CA LEU A 1138 12.18 -26.98 31.67
C LEU A 1138 12.84 -27.73 32.84
N ALA A 1139 13.35 -28.95 32.62
CA ALA A 1139 14.09 -29.71 33.63
C ALA A 1139 15.43 -29.07 34.04
N ARG A 1140 16.02 -28.22 33.18
CA ARG A 1140 17.20 -27.40 33.52
C ARG A 1140 16.84 -26.12 34.29
N GLY A 1141 15.57 -25.72 34.29
CA GLY A 1141 15.06 -24.52 34.94
C GLY A 1141 15.61 -23.21 34.36
N VAL A 1142 15.22 -22.09 34.97
CA VAL A 1142 15.61 -20.73 34.54
C VAL A 1142 17.14 -20.56 34.55
N ASP A 1143 17.81 -20.92 35.65
CA ASP A 1143 19.28 -20.81 35.77
C ASP A 1143 20.02 -21.64 34.71
N GLY A 1144 19.50 -22.83 34.35
CA GLY A 1144 20.12 -23.71 33.36
C GLY A 1144 19.98 -23.21 31.92
N VAL A 1145 18.84 -22.59 31.58
CA VAL A 1145 18.65 -21.91 30.28
C VAL A 1145 19.50 -20.64 30.18
N LEU A 1146 19.65 -19.89 31.28
CA LEU A 1146 20.57 -18.74 31.35
C LEU A 1146 22.02 -19.17 31.14
N GLN A 1147 22.46 -20.26 31.79
CA GLN A 1147 23.81 -20.81 31.64
C GLN A 1147 24.08 -21.33 30.22
N ASP A 1148 23.11 -22.00 29.60
CA ASP A 1148 23.18 -22.48 28.20
C ASP A 1148 23.35 -21.32 27.20
N CYS A 1149 22.55 -20.25 27.36
CA CYS A 1149 22.72 -19.03 26.57
C CYS A 1149 24.05 -18.31 26.87
N ALA A 1150 24.54 -18.34 28.12
CA ALA A 1150 25.82 -17.76 28.49
C ALA A 1150 27.01 -18.54 27.88
N GLU A 1151 26.92 -19.87 27.80
CA GLU A 1151 27.92 -20.73 27.17
C GLU A 1151 27.96 -20.55 25.65
N HIS A 1152 26.80 -20.48 24.99
CA HIS A 1152 26.69 -20.14 23.57
C HIS A 1152 27.35 -18.79 23.24
N ASN A 1153 26.98 -17.72 23.95
CA ASN A 1153 27.56 -16.39 23.69
C ASN A 1153 29.07 -16.32 24.02
N ARG A 1154 29.55 -17.11 25.00
CA ARG A 1154 30.98 -17.26 25.30
C ARG A 1154 31.75 -17.97 24.18
N HIS A 1155 31.15 -18.98 23.53
CA HIS A 1155 31.73 -19.65 22.38
C HIS A 1155 31.88 -18.69 21.18
N LEU A 1156 30.89 -17.83 20.98
CA LEU A 1156 30.89 -16.76 19.96
C LEU A 1156 31.81 -15.56 20.30
N GLY A 1157 32.47 -15.56 21.47
CA GLY A 1157 33.37 -14.50 21.91
C GLY A 1157 32.70 -13.30 22.60
N ASP A 1158 31.37 -13.24 22.70
CA ASP A 1158 30.67 -12.20 23.46
C ASP A 1158 30.75 -12.50 24.97
N THR A 1159 31.87 -12.08 25.55
CA THR A 1159 32.13 -12.24 26.99
C THR A 1159 31.28 -11.30 27.86
N ARG A 1160 30.75 -10.17 27.34
CA ARG A 1160 29.87 -9.26 28.09
C ARG A 1160 28.52 -9.91 28.31
N THR A 1161 27.87 -10.34 27.23
CA THR A 1161 26.57 -11.03 27.29
C THR A 1161 26.67 -12.33 28.07
N ALA A 1162 27.75 -13.10 27.88
CA ALA A 1162 27.99 -14.32 28.65
C ALA A 1162 28.14 -14.07 30.17
N GLN A 1163 28.87 -13.02 30.58
CA GLN A 1163 29.02 -12.68 32.00
C GLN A 1163 27.71 -12.18 32.62
N PHE A 1164 26.96 -11.34 31.92
CA PHE A 1164 25.67 -10.84 32.39
C PHE A 1164 24.63 -11.97 32.53
N LEU A 1165 24.47 -12.84 31.53
CA LEU A 1165 23.56 -13.98 31.64
C LEU A 1165 23.97 -14.94 32.77
N SER A 1166 25.27 -15.07 33.06
CA SER A 1166 25.76 -15.85 34.20
C SER A 1166 25.43 -15.21 35.55
N SER A 1167 25.51 -13.88 35.68
CA SER A 1167 25.28 -13.17 36.95
C SER A 1167 23.81 -13.07 37.36
N LEU A 1168 22.88 -13.32 36.43
CA LEU A 1168 21.45 -13.45 36.70
C LEU A 1168 21.04 -14.82 37.30
N THR A 1169 21.95 -15.79 37.34
CA THR A 1169 21.67 -17.13 37.92
C THR A 1169 21.71 -17.11 39.45
N HIS A 1170 20.89 -17.93 40.09
CA HIS A 1170 20.88 -18.01 41.55
C HIS A 1170 22.19 -18.66 42.06
N PRO A 1171 22.80 -18.13 43.14
CA PRO A 1171 23.99 -18.74 43.72
C PRO A 1171 23.65 -20.15 44.23
N LYS A 1172 24.18 -21.18 43.57
CA LYS A 1172 23.90 -22.60 43.85
C LYS A 1172 23.94 -22.87 45.35
N LYS A 1173 22.77 -23.16 45.93
CA LYS A 1173 22.69 -23.79 47.25
C LYS A 1173 23.51 -25.06 47.20
N LYS A 1174 24.59 -25.13 47.99
CA LYS A 1174 25.34 -26.37 48.22
C LYS A 1174 24.49 -27.33 49.06
N GLY A 1175 23.49 -27.94 48.43
CA GLY A 1175 22.94 -29.21 48.90
C GLY A 1175 24.05 -30.27 48.89
N PRO A 1176 23.95 -31.31 49.73
CA PRO A 1176 24.91 -32.41 49.71
C PRO A 1176 24.88 -33.12 48.35
N ASN A 1177 26.03 -33.62 47.90
CA ASN A 1177 26.13 -34.41 46.67
C ASN A 1177 25.20 -35.63 46.73
N LEU A 1178 24.49 -35.85 45.61
CA LEU A 1178 23.87 -37.11 45.20
C LEU A 1178 24.40 -37.45 43.81
#